data_AF-A0A8T7GIZ1-F1
#
_entry.id   AF-A0A8T7GIZ1-F1
#
_cell.length_a   1.000
_cell.length_b   1.000
_cell.length_c   1.000
_cell.angle_alpha   90.00
_cell.angle_beta   90.00
_cell.angle_gamma   90.00
#
_symmetry.space_group_name_H-M   'P 1'
#
loop_
_entity.id
_entity.type
_entity.pdbx_description
1 polymer ?
#
loop_
_entity_poly.entity_id
_entity_poly.type
_entity_poly.pdbx_seq_one_letter_code
_entity_poly.pdbx_strand_id
1 'polypeptide(L)'
;MSQKTGQALQRPLRDSGLKTIYTRVDLDRQISRQADKLNSKPQKVWKGASHLLPFSLHYHDVARWLFITLLFAGLLSTGWFGIPLVPTYFVDPESIELVNELFVLFSSLGTIWGVMAYREFSKSSSAVIEARLEARRLDPTMGEYEYKSFNPMTKQYENGFVPIGPVDFWDKETKVPAWLDKGKYWHIMLTLQGQNRDVRLQVVKDRDLGFHSSQRTVAVTSRSREANVGRIKRYTYTVKIPQWLVMNTDRQRFSDSGIDPAELSLLLSSVNRKIVAATNEVAGWERLRVRYPWRFMTFLIYLNKSLPIRIVYHQVTGYFPGAKALKVVQTNANLANAADDDLVASLMSLAAEKKIPENRLANITSLVKFLKNSYTQQGLGEGSSEYHNFHHSLEVSYMALHMLPEQLDGQNFEPKDCELLLLAGLLHDYDPMQALGVSESRRIKGPSVVRTIQELQQIRIHDAYFTMGVEEYRNYFQDSGFTSREYSTTHPEYVKADWTPTDSLIVEALIWRTDFPYFKQELAQQKFSDLLKELKKRGIQNTSKVEILAKILWLADLSVTYMGSDPVSAWDRVINLYDELYLPKLEAVSRTDAFFADFADDILFKKLIGQKAFPDIFRQRWNLVYQFFHEGNPSTSLNRTIATARKMYSRVNIELGMRKGEMLQAMASENWSEYFIGIGKDQDEVFKAKSKLSELDPQNASAFWGDVEKLLPFIKDYSVDNFLLVVPEHLLQTDKEYQNSLKSMFATMARKINSTGSVKVLTDMDLDSPNYNEFLAIADSVGLALEVNTAKTYFPKNWKDQDFSPAKQPRTVSLVLSVANKQLRQKDLTST
;
A
#
# COMPACT_ATOMS: atom_id res chain seq x y z
N MET A 1 -9.02 -5.70 74.20
CA MET A 1 -8.40 -6.66 73.28
C MET A 1 -8.98 -6.43 71.88
N SER A 2 -8.08 -6.37 70.89
CA SER A 2 -8.28 -6.14 69.45
C SER A 2 -8.62 -4.72 68.97
N GLN A 3 -7.58 -4.04 68.46
CA GLN A 3 -7.66 -3.05 67.37
C GLN A 3 -6.29 -2.92 66.66
N LYS A 4 -6.38 -2.80 65.32
CA LYS A 4 -5.57 -1.98 64.38
C LYS A 4 -4.16 -2.41 63.90
N THR A 5 -4.07 -2.46 62.55
CA THR A 5 -3.03 -1.92 61.60
C THR A 5 -1.57 -2.35 61.80
N GLY A 6 -0.77 -2.72 60.80
CA GLY A 6 -0.79 -2.52 59.35
C GLY A 6 0.63 -2.11 58.91
N GLN A 7 1.30 -2.90 58.06
CA GLN A 7 2.42 -2.54 57.16
C GLN A 7 3.18 -3.81 56.71
N ALA A 8 3.26 -4.08 55.41
CA ALA A 8 4.49 -4.50 54.70
C ALA A 8 4.23 -4.78 53.20
N LEU A 9 4.88 -3.96 52.36
CA LEU A 9 5.45 -4.25 51.05
C LEU A 9 4.70 -5.12 50.03
N GLN A 10 4.06 -4.45 49.06
CA GLN A 10 3.96 -4.95 47.68
C GLN A 10 4.63 -3.96 46.73
N ARG A 11 5.67 -4.44 46.02
CA ARG A 11 6.22 -3.83 44.81
C ARG A 11 5.41 -4.33 43.61
N PRO A 12 4.93 -3.49 42.67
CA PRO A 12 4.47 -3.96 41.38
C PRO A 12 5.62 -4.01 40.37
N LEU A 13 5.59 -5.09 39.59
CA LEU A 13 6.38 -5.34 38.39
C LEU A 13 6.20 -4.20 37.38
N ARG A 14 7.32 -3.78 36.76
CA ARG A 14 7.36 -2.81 35.67
C ARG A 14 6.72 -3.40 34.42
N ASP A 15 5.59 -2.83 34.01
CA ASP A 15 5.05 -2.95 32.66
C ASP A 15 5.93 -2.17 31.68
N SER A 16 6.57 -2.90 30.77
CA SER A 16 7.08 -2.41 29.50
C SER A 16 5.92 -2.43 28.49
N GLY A 17 5.36 -1.27 28.17
CA GLY A 17 4.25 -1.17 27.23
C GLY A 17 4.30 0.14 26.46
N LEU A 18 4.60 0.03 25.17
CA LEU A 18 4.45 1.05 24.13
C LEU A 18 3.12 1.79 24.27
N LYS A 19 3.18 3.06 24.71
CA LYS A 19 2.13 4.04 24.50
C LYS A 19 2.78 5.31 23.97
N THR A 20 2.77 5.49 22.66
CA THR A 20 2.70 6.83 22.08
C THR A 20 1.90 6.74 20.80
N ILE A 21 0.59 6.96 20.95
CA ILE A 21 -0.33 7.21 19.84
C ILE A 21 -0.26 8.72 19.62
N TYR A 22 0.27 9.17 18.49
CA TYR A 22 0.19 10.57 18.11
C TYR A 22 -1.01 10.75 17.19
N THR A 23 -2.05 11.44 17.67
CA THR A 23 -3.12 11.95 16.81
C THR A 23 -2.59 13.13 15.97
N ARG A 24 -3.06 13.25 14.71
CA ARG A 24 -2.69 14.30 13.73
C ARG A 24 -2.69 15.73 14.33
N VAL A 25 -3.63 16.00 15.25
CA VAL A 25 -3.80 17.29 15.94
C VAL A 25 -2.65 17.62 16.90
N ASP A 26 -2.01 16.62 17.53
CA ASP A 26 -0.90 16.84 18.47
C ASP A 26 0.44 17.04 17.74
N LEU A 27 0.59 16.45 16.55
CA LEU A 27 1.76 16.64 15.70
C LEU A 27 1.75 18.05 15.07
N ASP A 28 0.59 18.50 14.56
CA ASP A 28 0.44 19.83 13.95
C ASP A 28 0.58 20.97 14.99
N ARG A 29 0.09 20.78 16.24
CA ARG A 29 0.29 21.75 17.34
C ARG A 29 1.75 21.88 17.78
N GLN A 30 2.55 20.81 17.71
CA GLN A 30 3.98 20.88 18.02
C GLN A 30 4.78 21.56 16.90
N ILE A 31 4.42 21.32 15.64
CA ILE A 31 5.08 21.91 14.47
C ILE A 31 4.82 23.42 14.39
N SER A 32 3.56 23.84 14.60
CA SER A 32 3.18 25.26 14.56
C SER A 32 3.85 26.10 15.67
N ARG A 33 4.00 25.53 16.89
CA ARG A 33 4.75 26.17 18.00
C ARG A 33 6.26 26.23 17.80
N GLN A 34 6.84 25.39 16.93
CA GLN A 34 8.25 25.48 16.55
C GLN A 34 8.48 26.48 15.41
N ALA A 35 7.54 26.62 14.48
CA ALA A 35 7.62 27.57 13.37
C ALA A 35 7.65 29.03 13.84
N ASP A 36 6.84 29.41 14.84
CA ASP A 36 6.78 30.80 15.33
C ASP A 36 8.01 31.22 16.15
N LYS A 37 8.77 30.27 16.71
CA LYS A 37 10.00 30.57 17.47
C LYS A 37 11.25 30.71 16.61
N LEU A 38 11.19 30.34 15.32
CA LEU A 38 12.34 30.34 14.40
C LEU A 38 12.49 31.62 13.55
N ASN A 39 11.54 32.56 13.62
CA ASN A 39 11.52 33.76 12.78
C ASN A 39 12.32 34.98 13.29
N SER A 40 13.24 34.83 14.26
CA SER A 40 14.15 35.92 14.61
C SER A 40 15.55 35.44 15.00
N LYS A 41 16.41 35.23 13.99
CA LYS A 41 17.83 35.68 13.93
C LYS A 41 18.58 34.95 12.80
N PRO A 42 19.50 35.63 12.09
CA PRO A 42 20.31 35.00 11.05
C PRO A 42 21.29 34.01 11.70
N GLN A 43 21.14 32.71 11.39
CA GLN A 43 22.07 31.67 11.85
C GLN A 43 23.34 31.68 10.97
N LYS A 44 24.48 31.99 11.60
CA LYS A 44 25.81 31.73 11.02
C LYS A 44 26.02 30.21 10.86
N VAL A 45 26.21 29.76 9.62
CA VAL A 45 26.59 28.38 9.28
C VAL A 45 28.01 28.10 9.79
N TRP A 46 28.13 27.29 10.83
CA TRP A 46 29.43 26.77 11.29
C TRP A 46 29.84 25.57 10.43
N LYS A 47 30.95 25.70 9.69
CA LYS A 47 31.63 24.59 9.01
C LYS A 47 32.32 23.68 10.05
N GLY A 48 31.54 22.83 10.71
CA GLY A 48 32.07 21.66 11.42
C GLY A 48 32.17 20.49 10.44
N ALA A 49 33.33 19.82 10.37
CA ALA A 49 33.59 18.71 9.45
C ALA A 49 32.48 17.64 9.52
N SER A 50 31.65 17.58 8.47
CA SER A 50 30.65 16.52 8.29
C SER A 50 31.37 15.21 8.06
N HIS A 51 31.27 14.26 8.99
CA HIS A 51 31.80 12.92 8.78
C HIS A 51 30.96 12.20 7.71
N LEU A 52 31.60 11.88 6.58
CA LEU A 52 31.02 11.11 5.48
C LEU A 52 31.37 9.62 5.67
N LEU A 53 30.36 8.75 5.59
CA LEU A 53 30.52 7.29 5.66
C LEU A 53 30.04 6.69 4.32
N PRO A 54 30.95 6.29 3.41
CA PRO A 54 30.59 5.78 2.08
C PRO A 54 30.35 4.26 2.09
N PHE A 55 29.29 3.79 1.42
CA PHE A 55 29.09 2.38 1.06
C PHE A 55 29.72 2.16 -0.31
N SER A 56 30.81 1.41 -0.34
CA SER A 56 31.69 1.31 -1.49
C SER A 56 31.91 -0.16 -1.89
N LEU A 57 31.77 -0.43 -3.20
CA LEU A 57 32.02 -1.75 -3.77
C LEU A 57 33.51 -2.10 -3.79
N HIS A 58 34.39 -1.10 -3.82
CA HIS A 58 35.83 -1.33 -3.70
C HIS A 58 36.17 -2.06 -2.39
N TYR A 59 35.61 -1.63 -1.25
CA TYR A 59 35.82 -2.33 0.02
C TYR A 59 35.17 -3.72 0.07
N HIS A 60 34.12 -3.97 -0.73
CA HIS A 60 33.58 -5.32 -0.90
C HIS A 60 34.56 -6.21 -1.64
N ASP A 61 35.22 -5.72 -2.69
CA ASP A 61 36.26 -6.48 -3.40
C ASP A 61 37.48 -6.73 -2.52
N VAL A 62 37.92 -5.75 -1.72
CA VAL A 62 39.00 -5.95 -0.74
C VAL A 62 38.61 -7.03 0.27
N ALA A 63 37.39 -7.00 0.80
CA ALA A 63 36.90 -8.05 1.69
C ALA A 63 36.86 -9.42 1.01
N ARG A 64 36.40 -9.50 -0.26
CA ARG A 64 36.41 -10.76 -1.04
C ARG A 64 37.81 -11.33 -1.17
N TRP A 65 38.81 -10.51 -1.50
CA TRP A 65 40.21 -10.94 -1.58
C TRP A 65 40.75 -11.37 -0.21
N LEU A 66 40.41 -10.67 0.87
CA LEU A 66 40.80 -11.11 2.22
C LEU A 66 40.24 -12.50 2.55
N PHE A 67 38.94 -12.73 2.28
CA PHE A 67 38.29 -14.01 2.61
C PHE A 67 38.66 -15.15 1.65
N ILE A 68 39.01 -14.87 0.39
CA ILE A 68 39.56 -15.88 -0.50
C ILE A 68 40.98 -16.28 -0.06
N THR A 69 41.79 -15.33 0.42
CA THR A 69 43.09 -15.65 1.03
C THR A 69 42.92 -16.48 2.30
N LEU A 70 41.95 -16.14 3.15
CA LEU A 70 41.62 -16.93 4.35
C LEU A 70 41.19 -18.35 3.99
N LEU A 71 40.40 -18.51 2.93
CA LEU A 71 40.00 -19.82 2.38
C LEU A 71 41.23 -20.64 1.97
N PHE A 72 42.11 -20.09 1.14
CA PHE A 72 43.31 -20.82 0.70
C PHE A 72 44.29 -21.10 1.83
N ALA A 73 44.51 -20.15 2.73
CA ALA A 73 45.35 -20.36 3.91
C ALA A 73 44.77 -21.43 4.85
N GLY A 74 43.45 -21.42 5.04
CA GLY A 74 42.71 -22.44 5.78
C GLY A 74 42.87 -23.82 5.13
N LEU A 75 42.64 -23.94 3.83
CA LEU A 75 42.77 -25.20 3.09
C LEU A 75 44.20 -25.76 3.17
N LEU A 76 45.20 -24.92 2.91
CA LEU A 76 46.61 -25.30 2.96
C LEU A 76 47.02 -25.73 4.37
N SER A 77 46.58 -25.02 5.41
CA SER A 77 46.88 -25.39 6.80
C SER A 77 46.13 -26.65 7.24
N THR A 78 44.86 -26.83 6.87
CA THR A 78 44.14 -28.11 7.11
C THR A 78 44.77 -29.27 6.35
N GLY A 79 45.24 -29.06 5.13
CA GLY A 79 45.92 -30.09 4.35
C GLY A 79 47.28 -30.45 4.94
N TRP A 80 48.09 -29.45 5.30
CA TRP A 80 49.45 -29.65 5.79
C TRP A 80 49.51 -30.19 7.22
N PHE A 81 48.59 -29.78 8.09
CA PHE A 81 48.58 -30.20 9.50
C PHE A 81 47.50 -31.23 9.81
N GLY A 82 46.39 -31.26 9.08
CA GLY A 82 45.29 -32.22 9.31
C GLY A 82 45.53 -33.59 8.67
N ILE A 83 46.07 -33.64 7.45
CA ILE A 83 46.35 -34.94 6.78
C ILE A 83 47.34 -35.78 7.59
N PRO A 84 48.42 -35.22 8.18
CA PRO A 84 49.31 -35.99 9.04
C PRO A 84 48.69 -36.45 10.37
N LEU A 85 47.72 -35.72 10.93
CA LEU A 85 47.05 -36.06 12.20
C LEU A 85 46.12 -37.27 12.09
N VAL A 86 45.47 -37.46 10.94
CA VAL A 86 44.54 -38.60 10.72
C VAL A 86 45.23 -39.96 10.94
N PRO A 87 46.37 -40.29 10.33
CA PRO A 87 47.06 -41.54 10.60
C PRO A 87 47.63 -41.61 12.03
N THR A 88 48.08 -40.50 12.63
CA THR A 88 48.55 -40.50 14.04
C THR A 88 47.42 -40.82 15.02
N TYR A 89 46.20 -40.35 14.75
CA TYR A 89 45.01 -40.66 15.55
C TYR A 89 44.69 -42.17 15.59
N PHE A 90 45.01 -42.90 14.52
CA PHE A 90 44.80 -44.36 14.46
C PHE A 90 45.99 -45.19 14.96
N VAL A 91 47.20 -44.62 14.99
CA VAL A 91 48.44 -45.35 15.30
C VAL A 91 48.92 -45.10 16.74
N ASP A 92 48.83 -43.86 17.23
CA ASP A 92 49.24 -43.49 18.59
C ASP A 92 48.44 -42.27 19.11
N PRO A 93 47.26 -42.49 19.72
CA PRO A 93 46.38 -41.43 20.19
C PRO A 93 47.01 -40.54 21.29
N GLU A 94 47.98 -41.06 22.05
CA GLU A 94 48.63 -40.32 23.14
C GLU A 94 49.65 -39.30 22.63
N SER A 95 50.08 -39.40 21.36
CA SER A 95 51.03 -38.50 20.70
C SER A 95 50.39 -37.23 20.12
N ILE A 96 49.06 -37.10 20.16
CA ILE A 96 48.36 -35.97 19.57
C ILE A 96 48.38 -34.77 20.52
N GLU A 97 49.11 -33.74 20.13
CA GLU A 97 49.10 -32.47 20.85
C GLU A 97 47.78 -31.71 20.61
N LEU A 98 47.08 -31.36 21.69
CA LEU A 98 45.85 -30.54 21.67
C LEU A 98 45.99 -29.26 20.82
N VAL A 99 47.20 -28.69 20.76
CA VAL A 99 47.51 -27.50 19.96
C VAL A 99 47.32 -27.76 18.46
N ASN A 100 47.71 -28.94 17.97
CA ASN A 100 47.59 -29.31 16.56
C ASN A 100 46.13 -29.58 16.17
N GLU A 101 45.36 -30.22 17.06
CA GLU A 101 43.91 -30.41 16.86
C GLU A 101 43.15 -29.07 16.82
N LEU A 102 43.42 -28.19 17.79
CA LEU A 102 42.84 -26.85 17.83
C LEU A 102 43.22 -26.07 16.57
N PHE A 103 44.48 -26.14 16.15
CA PHE A 103 44.95 -25.46 14.94
C PHE A 103 44.19 -25.94 13.69
N VAL A 104 44.06 -27.26 13.48
CA VAL A 104 43.33 -27.82 12.33
C VAL A 104 41.84 -27.50 12.39
N LEU A 105 41.23 -27.50 13.57
CA LEU A 105 39.84 -27.09 13.76
C LEU A 105 39.64 -25.61 13.38
N PHE A 106 40.48 -24.70 13.90
CA PHE A 106 40.41 -23.27 13.57
C PHE A 106 40.70 -23.00 12.08
N SER A 107 41.62 -23.73 11.46
CA SER A 107 41.87 -23.67 10.02
C SER A 107 40.70 -24.16 9.18
N SER A 108 40.01 -25.22 9.62
CA SER A 108 38.78 -25.73 8.97
C SER A 108 37.63 -24.72 9.09
N LEU A 109 37.45 -24.14 10.27
CA LEU A 109 36.46 -23.07 10.49
C LEU A 109 36.81 -21.81 9.68
N GLY A 110 38.09 -21.46 9.57
CA GLY A 110 38.60 -20.38 8.73
C GLY A 110 38.31 -20.61 7.25
N THR A 111 38.48 -21.84 6.76
CA THR A 111 38.12 -22.28 5.40
C THR A 111 36.63 -22.05 5.14
N ILE A 112 35.76 -22.58 6.00
CA ILE A 112 34.30 -22.43 5.88
C ILE A 112 33.92 -20.95 5.89
N TRP A 113 34.50 -20.18 6.82
CA TRP A 113 34.26 -18.74 6.90
C TRP A 113 34.69 -18.00 5.63
N GLY A 114 35.86 -18.33 5.08
CA GLY A 114 36.37 -17.77 3.83
C GLY A 114 35.41 -17.98 2.66
N VAL A 115 34.95 -19.21 2.42
CA VAL A 115 33.97 -19.53 1.35
C VAL A 115 32.67 -18.73 1.53
N MET A 116 32.13 -18.76 2.75
CA MET A 116 30.82 -18.18 3.04
C MET A 116 30.84 -16.66 2.94
N ALA A 117 31.86 -16.02 3.50
CA ALA A 117 32.04 -14.58 3.40
C ALA A 117 32.27 -14.15 1.95
N TYR A 118 33.12 -14.86 1.19
CA TYR A 118 33.33 -14.59 -0.23
C TYR A 118 32.01 -14.60 -1.02
N ARG A 119 31.15 -15.60 -0.78
CA ARG A 119 29.83 -15.72 -1.41
C ARG A 119 28.92 -14.53 -1.06
N GLU A 120 28.84 -14.14 0.20
CA GLU A 120 27.97 -13.03 0.65
C GLU A 120 28.41 -11.67 0.09
N PHE A 121 29.71 -11.37 0.09
CA PHE A 121 30.20 -10.13 -0.50
C PHE A 121 30.05 -10.11 -2.02
N SER A 122 30.22 -11.26 -2.69
CA SER A 122 29.97 -11.38 -4.13
C SER A 122 28.50 -11.14 -4.45
N LYS A 123 27.57 -11.78 -3.71
CA LYS A 123 26.13 -11.58 -3.86
C LYS A 123 25.71 -10.11 -3.70
N SER A 124 26.22 -9.43 -2.68
CA SER A 124 25.97 -8.01 -2.44
C SER A 124 26.46 -7.13 -3.58
N SER A 125 27.68 -7.35 -4.06
CA SER A 125 28.24 -6.58 -5.17
C SER A 125 27.46 -6.81 -6.46
N SER A 126 27.10 -8.07 -6.76
CA SER A 126 26.29 -8.43 -7.93
C SER A 126 24.92 -7.77 -7.89
N ALA A 127 24.22 -7.80 -6.74
CA ALA A 127 22.91 -7.18 -6.60
C ALA A 127 22.92 -5.69 -6.99
N VAL A 128 23.92 -4.93 -6.55
CA VAL A 128 24.06 -3.50 -6.87
C VAL A 128 24.43 -3.28 -8.35
N ILE A 129 25.42 -4.01 -8.86
CA ILE A 129 25.92 -3.82 -10.23
C ILE A 129 24.85 -4.23 -11.26
N GLU A 130 24.22 -5.38 -11.06
CA GLU A 130 23.19 -5.89 -11.98
C GLU A 130 21.96 -4.99 -11.99
N ALA A 131 21.51 -4.48 -10.82
CA ALA A 131 20.40 -3.53 -10.76
C ALA A 131 20.68 -2.27 -11.56
N ARG A 132 21.88 -1.70 -11.42
CA ARG A 132 22.30 -0.53 -12.19
C ARG A 132 22.35 -0.81 -13.70
N LEU A 133 22.94 -1.94 -14.10
CA LEU A 133 23.08 -2.29 -15.51
C LEU A 133 21.72 -2.50 -16.18
N GLU A 134 20.79 -3.16 -15.51
CA GLU A 134 19.44 -3.40 -16.03
C GLU A 134 18.58 -2.15 -16.03
N ALA A 135 18.67 -1.32 -14.98
CA ALA A 135 18.02 -0.01 -14.98
C ALA A 135 18.49 0.85 -16.16
N ARG A 136 19.79 0.79 -16.51
CA ARG A 136 20.36 1.46 -17.68
C ARG A 136 20.06 0.80 -19.01
N ARG A 137 19.76 -0.50 -19.02
CA ARG A 137 19.25 -1.20 -20.21
C ARG A 137 17.85 -0.70 -20.55
N LEU A 138 17.01 -0.48 -19.54
CA LEU A 138 15.66 0.05 -19.68
C LEU A 138 15.63 1.56 -19.96
N ASP A 139 16.46 2.34 -19.27
CA ASP A 139 16.64 3.78 -19.49
C ASP A 139 18.13 4.15 -19.50
N PRO A 140 18.74 4.30 -20.70
CA PRO A 140 20.18 4.59 -20.83
C PRO A 140 20.66 5.84 -20.09
N THR A 141 19.76 6.79 -19.81
CA THR A 141 20.06 8.06 -19.13
C THR A 141 19.91 7.99 -17.61
N MET A 142 19.38 6.88 -17.09
CA MET A 142 19.20 6.65 -15.66
C MET A 142 20.55 6.72 -14.91
N GLY A 143 20.61 7.53 -13.86
CA GLY A 143 21.83 7.84 -13.11
C GLY A 143 22.46 9.19 -13.47
N GLU A 144 22.06 9.81 -14.58
CA GLU A 144 22.61 11.08 -15.08
C GLU A 144 21.59 12.23 -15.13
N TYR A 145 20.31 11.98 -14.85
CA TYR A 145 19.26 13.00 -14.93
C TYR A 145 19.58 14.22 -14.08
N GLU A 146 19.48 15.40 -14.67
CA GLU A 146 19.62 16.67 -13.96
C GLU A 146 18.32 16.97 -13.20
N TYR A 147 18.41 17.18 -11.89
CA TYR A 147 17.26 17.65 -11.12
C TYR A 147 17.71 18.45 -9.89
N LYS A 148 16.97 19.51 -9.57
CA LYS A 148 17.16 20.32 -8.37
C LYS A 148 15.83 20.44 -7.64
N SER A 149 15.84 20.20 -6.33
CA SER A 149 14.68 20.39 -5.46
C SER A 149 14.85 21.64 -4.61
N PHE A 150 13.76 22.38 -4.43
CA PHE A 150 13.74 23.53 -3.52
C PHE A 150 13.72 23.03 -2.07
N ASN A 151 14.75 23.38 -1.29
CA ASN A 151 14.80 23.08 0.12
C ASN A 151 14.18 24.24 0.92
N PRO A 152 13.04 24.02 1.61
CA PRO A 152 12.31 25.08 2.31
C PRO A 152 13.05 25.57 3.57
N MET A 153 13.90 24.73 4.17
CA MET A 153 14.68 25.06 5.35
C MET A 153 15.90 25.94 5.01
N THR A 154 16.55 25.68 3.88
CA THR A 154 17.70 26.47 3.40
C THR A 154 17.29 27.59 2.44
N LYS A 155 16.04 27.56 1.94
CA LYS A 155 15.49 28.43 0.90
C LYS A 155 16.33 28.44 -0.39
N GLN A 156 16.99 27.33 -0.70
CA GLN A 156 17.87 27.17 -1.86
C GLN A 156 17.49 25.94 -2.67
N TYR A 157 17.75 25.98 -3.97
CA TYR A 157 17.67 24.80 -4.84
C TYR A 157 18.92 23.94 -4.65
N GLU A 158 18.74 22.73 -4.16
CA GLU A 158 19.80 21.76 -3.94
C GLU A 158 19.80 20.70 -5.06
N ASN A 159 20.99 20.21 -5.43
CA ASN A 159 21.11 19.13 -6.42
C ASN A 159 20.48 17.85 -5.87
N GLY A 160 19.68 17.18 -6.69
CA GLY A 160 18.95 15.96 -6.30
C GLY A 160 17.52 16.22 -5.82
N PHE A 161 16.84 15.14 -5.45
CA PHE A 161 15.45 15.19 -4.96
C PHE A 161 15.42 15.08 -3.42
N VAL A 162 14.77 16.05 -2.76
CA VAL A 162 14.46 16.10 -1.33
C VAL A 162 13.00 16.57 -1.17
N PRO A 163 12.10 15.79 -0.56
CA PRO A 163 10.73 16.21 -0.31
C PRO A 163 10.67 17.25 0.83
N ILE A 164 9.65 18.11 0.77
CA ILE A 164 9.41 19.22 1.71
C ILE A 164 8.86 18.70 3.06
N GLY A 165 8.23 17.52 3.07
CA GLY A 165 7.76 16.81 4.26
C GLY A 165 7.00 15.52 3.93
N PRO A 166 6.54 14.76 4.96
CA PRO A 166 5.73 13.54 4.78
C PRO A 166 4.39 13.80 4.10
N VAL A 167 3.88 15.04 4.17
CA VAL A 167 2.55 15.45 3.68
C VAL A 167 2.57 15.82 2.18
N ASP A 168 3.67 16.38 1.67
CA ASP A 168 3.74 16.85 0.28
C ASP A 168 3.71 15.71 -0.75
N PHE A 169 3.89 14.48 -0.33
CA PHE A 169 3.95 13.34 -1.23
C PHE A 169 2.57 12.81 -1.64
N TRP A 170 1.57 13.06 -0.79
CA TRP A 170 0.15 12.74 -0.98
C TRP A 170 -0.56 13.76 -1.86
N ASP A 171 0.03 14.94 -1.99
CA ASP A 171 -0.47 15.96 -2.89
C ASP A 171 -0.11 15.60 -4.34
N LYS A 172 -1.16 15.49 -5.17
CA LYS A 172 -1.04 15.34 -6.62
C LYS A 172 -0.31 16.55 -7.24
N GLU A 173 -0.33 17.70 -6.56
CA GLU A 173 0.29 18.94 -7.02
C GLU A 173 1.82 18.95 -6.81
N THR A 174 2.37 18.09 -5.94
CA THR A 174 3.81 17.93 -5.79
C THR A 174 4.38 17.12 -6.94
N LYS A 175 4.76 17.84 -8.00
CA LYS A 175 5.43 17.32 -9.19
C LYS A 175 6.81 16.75 -8.84
N VAL A 176 6.95 15.42 -8.98
CA VAL A 176 8.25 14.73 -9.00
C VAL A 176 8.70 14.52 -10.44
N PRO A 177 10.00 14.31 -10.70
CA PRO A 177 10.45 13.92 -12.04
C PRO A 177 9.79 12.63 -12.52
N ALA A 178 9.50 12.53 -13.82
CA ALA A 178 8.88 11.35 -14.41
C ALA A 178 9.70 10.06 -14.21
N TRP A 179 11.01 10.18 -13.98
CA TRP A 179 11.90 9.05 -13.73
C TRP A 179 11.91 8.56 -12.27
N LEU A 180 11.30 9.30 -11.32
CA LEU A 180 11.33 8.99 -9.89
C LEU A 180 10.03 8.31 -9.46
N ASP A 181 10.17 7.15 -8.84
CA ASP A 181 9.12 6.41 -8.17
C ASP A 181 8.96 6.88 -6.73
N LYS A 182 7.75 7.33 -6.42
CA LYS A 182 7.39 7.85 -5.12
C LYS A 182 7.46 6.75 -4.05
N GLY A 183 6.81 5.61 -4.29
CA GLY A 183 6.74 4.49 -3.36
C GLY A 183 8.12 3.93 -2.98
N LYS A 184 8.97 3.69 -3.99
CA LYS A 184 10.35 3.19 -3.77
C LYS A 184 11.19 4.15 -2.94
N TYR A 185 11.08 5.46 -3.18
CA TYR A 185 11.75 6.47 -2.36
C TYR A 185 11.32 6.39 -0.89
N TRP A 186 10.01 6.30 -0.65
CA TRP A 186 9.46 6.26 0.72
C TRP A 186 9.82 4.98 1.45
N HIS A 187 9.80 3.84 0.76
CA HIS A 187 10.23 2.55 1.30
C HIS A 187 11.66 2.62 1.85
N ILE A 188 12.59 3.23 1.10
CA ILE A 188 13.97 3.43 1.55
C ILE A 188 14.01 4.37 2.76
N MET A 189 13.30 5.51 2.70
CA MET A 189 13.30 6.48 3.80
C MET A 189 12.78 5.86 5.10
N LEU A 190 11.65 5.17 5.06
CA LEU A 190 11.08 4.46 6.21
C LEU A 190 12.02 3.41 6.78
N THR A 191 12.68 2.64 5.91
CA THR A 191 13.63 1.61 6.33
C THR A 191 14.82 2.21 7.09
N LEU A 192 15.21 3.44 6.75
CA LEU A 192 16.30 4.16 7.40
C LEU A 192 15.84 4.91 8.66
N GLN A 193 14.57 5.29 8.76
CA GLN A 193 14.02 5.95 9.94
C GLN A 193 14.12 5.06 11.17
N GLY A 194 14.59 5.64 12.29
CA GLY A 194 14.76 4.94 13.56
C GLY A 194 14.27 5.78 14.72
N GLN A 195 13.97 5.13 15.85
CA GLN A 195 13.51 5.82 17.06
C GLN A 195 14.48 6.96 17.44
N ASN A 196 13.93 8.18 17.56
CA ASN A 196 14.64 9.40 17.96
C ASN A 196 15.78 9.89 17.01
N ARG A 197 15.72 9.58 15.70
CA ARG A 197 16.69 10.13 14.72
C ARG A 197 15.96 10.69 13.51
N ASP A 198 16.35 11.89 13.12
CA ASP A 198 15.84 12.53 11.92
C ASP A 198 16.69 12.09 10.72
N VAL A 199 16.06 11.55 9.69
CA VAL A 199 16.72 11.00 8.50
C VAL A 199 16.16 11.68 7.27
N ARG A 200 17.07 12.19 6.42
CA ARG A 200 16.77 12.78 5.12
C ARG A 200 17.38 11.93 4.03
N LEU A 201 16.54 11.45 3.11
CA LEU A 201 17.00 10.74 1.93
C LEU A 201 17.17 11.71 0.75
N GLN A 202 18.33 11.69 0.10
CA GLN A 202 18.64 12.55 -1.05
C GLN A 202 19.00 11.67 -2.26
N VAL A 203 18.24 11.81 -3.35
CA VAL A 203 18.50 11.08 -4.60
C VAL A 203 19.45 11.89 -5.48
N VAL A 204 20.58 11.32 -5.89
CA VAL A 204 21.67 12.02 -6.60
C VAL A 204 22.17 11.23 -7.80
N LYS A 205 22.99 11.86 -8.65
CA LYS A 205 23.62 11.21 -9.81
C LYS A 205 24.71 10.22 -9.40
N ASP A 206 25.01 9.27 -10.27
CA ASP A 206 26.11 8.31 -10.06
C ASP A 206 27.47 9.02 -9.85
N ARG A 207 27.72 10.09 -10.60
CA ARG A 207 28.93 10.91 -10.48
C ARG A 207 29.05 11.62 -9.13
N ASP A 208 27.92 12.03 -8.53
CA ASP A 208 27.90 12.77 -7.26
C ASP A 208 28.17 11.85 -6.05
N LEU A 209 27.98 10.54 -6.22
CA LEU A 209 28.36 9.51 -5.25
C LEU A 209 29.82 9.08 -5.42
N GLY A 210 30.44 9.35 -6.57
CA GLY A 210 31.74 8.81 -6.93
C GLY A 210 31.67 7.35 -7.40
N PHE A 211 30.56 6.93 -8.01
CA PHE A 211 30.39 5.56 -8.51
C PHE A 211 31.43 5.20 -9.59
N HIS A 212 31.79 6.17 -10.44
CA HIS A 212 32.80 6.03 -11.49
C HIS A 212 34.25 6.19 -10.99
N SER A 213 34.44 6.52 -9.72
CA SER A 213 35.78 6.60 -9.12
C SER A 213 36.31 5.21 -8.77
N SER A 214 37.61 5.11 -8.47
CA SER A 214 38.23 3.87 -7.97
C SER A 214 37.52 3.29 -6.73
N GLN A 215 36.88 4.15 -5.94
CA GLN A 215 36.15 3.74 -4.73
C GLN A 215 34.80 3.11 -5.05
N ARG A 216 34.19 3.34 -6.22
CA ARG A 216 32.86 2.81 -6.59
C ARG A 216 31.83 2.96 -5.47
N THR A 217 31.66 4.20 -5.01
CA THR A 217 30.76 4.52 -3.90
C THR A 217 29.32 4.57 -4.40
N VAL A 218 28.43 3.85 -3.71
CA VAL A 218 27.04 3.60 -4.06
C VAL A 218 26.09 4.40 -3.19
N ALA A 219 26.40 4.60 -1.91
CA ALA A 219 25.62 5.44 -1.01
C ALA A 219 26.53 6.17 -0.02
N VAL A 220 26.08 7.31 0.49
CA VAL A 220 26.85 8.10 1.46
C VAL A 220 25.96 8.59 2.58
N THR A 221 26.28 8.24 3.83
CA THR A 221 25.65 8.83 5.01
C THR A 221 26.49 9.96 5.57
N SER A 222 25.83 11.09 5.81
CA SER A 222 26.39 12.28 6.45
C SER A 222 25.59 12.60 7.70
N ARG A 223 26.26 13.09 8.75
CA ARG A 223 25.61 13.54 9.98
C ARG A 223 25.84 15.03 10.17
N SER A 224 24.76 15.80 10.23
CA SER A 224 24.77 17.22 10.58
C SER A 224 24.16 17.44 11.96
N ARG A 225 24.57 18.52 12.63
CA ARG A 225 24.06 18.91 13.95
C ARG A 225 23.07 20.05 13.75
N GLU A 226 21.86 19.91 14.27
CA GLU A 226 20.91 21.03 14.29
C GLU A 226 21.38 22.13 15.23
N ALA A 227 21.24 23.38 14.81
CA ALA A 227 21.60 24.55 15.59
C ALA A 227 20.58 24.79 16.72
N ASN A 228 20.96 24.39 17.94
CA ASN A 228 20.39 24.76 19.25
C ASN A 228 18.86 24.97 19.32
N VAL A 229 18.11 23.87 19.44
CA VAL A 229 16.75 23.86 20.00
C VAL A 229 16.76 23.10 21.33
N GLY A 230 17.14 23.77 22.42
CA GLY A 230 17.06 23.25 23.80
C GLY A 230 18.18 22.30 24.25
N ARG A 231 18.07 21.79 25.49
CA ARG A 231 19.06 20.92 26.18
C ARG A 231 19.27 19.53 25.54
N ILE A 232 18.50 19.15 24.52
CA ILE A 232 18.56 17.84 23.88
C ILE A 232 19.26 17.96 22.52
N LYS A 233 20.37 17.24 22.34
CA LYS A 233 21.13 17.21 21.08
C LYS A 233 20.34 16.43 20.02
N ARG A 234 19.78 17.10 19.02
CA ARG A 234 19.19 16.48 17.82
C ARG A 234 20.22 16.43 16.69
N TYR A 235 20.26 15.30 15.98
CA TYR A 235 21.12 15.05 14.83
C TYR A 235 20.25 14.69 13.64
N THR A 236 20.54 15.29 12.48
CA THR A 236 19.93 14.95 11.20
C THR A 236 20.94 14.14 10.40
N TYR A 237 20.50 12.98 9.91
CA TYR A 237 21.29 12.10 9.06
C TYR A 237 20.83 12.27 7.63
N THR A 238 21.70 12.74 6.74
CA THR A 238 21.38 12.80 5.31
C THR A 238 22.09 11.66 4.57
N VAL A 239 21.27 10.79 3.97
CA VAL A 239 21.67 9.59 3.22
C VAL A 239 21.50 9.88 1.74
N LYS A 240 22.60 9.83 0.98
CA LYS A 240 22.60 9.99 -0.48
C LYS A 240 22.52 8.63 -1.15
N ILE A 241 21.59 8.48 -2.09
CA ILE A 241 21.36 7.26 -2.89
C ILE A 241 21.29 7.59 -4.39
N PRO A 242 21.58 6.63 -5.28
CA PRO A 242 21.54 6.84 -6.73
C PRO A 242 20.11 6.81 -7.27
N GLN A 243 19.90 7.45 -8.44
CA GLN A 243 18.60 7.55 -9.12
C GLN A 243 17.97 6.19 -9.42
N TRP A 244 18.75 5.21 -9.87
CA TRP A 244 18.24 3.91 -10.31
C TRP A 244 17.60 3.08 -9.19
N LEU A 245 17.90 3.35 -7.90
CA LEU A 245 17.23 2.68 -6.77
C LEU A 245 15.76 3.10 -6.62
N VAL A 246 15.40 4.27 -7.13
CA VAL A 246 14.05 4.84 -7.06
C VAL A 246 13.49 5.09 -8.46
N MET A 247 13.93 4.30 -9.43
CA MET A 247 13.49 4.44 -10.82
C MET A 247 12.00 4.12 -10.94
N ASN A 248 11.26 5.02 -11.58
CA ASN A 248 9.91 4.78 -12.05
C ASN A 248 9.94 3.75 -13.20
N THR A 249 9.32 2.62 -12.93
CA THR A 249 9.16 1.46 -13.82
C THR A 249 7.72 1.32 -14.35
N ASP A 250 6.94 2.40 -14.33
CA ASP A 250 5.61 2.45 -14.91
C ASP A 250 5.68 2.07 -16.39
N ARG A 251 4.90 1.07 -16.79
CA ARG A 251 4.88 0.59 -18.18
C ARG A 251 4.54 1.70 -19.18
N GLN A 252 3.64 2.61 -18.83
CA GLN A 252 3.25 3.75 -19.67
C GLN A 252 4.43 4.67 -20.01
N ARG A 253 5.45 4.73 -19.14
CA ARG A 253 6.67 5.51 -19.41
C ARG A 253 7.50 4.91 -20.56
N PHE A 254 7.36 3.60 -20.78
CA PHE A 254 8.15 2.84 -21.75
C PHE A 254 7.30 2.24 -22.88
N SER A 255 6.01 2.56 -22.97
CA SER A 255 5.13 2.02 -24.03
C SER A 255 5.59 2.42 -25.42
N ASP A 256 6.21 3.58 -25.55
CA ASP A 256 6.64 4.15 -26.83
C ASP A 256 8.11 3.78 -27.17
N SER A 257 8.72 2.88 -26.39
CA SER A 257 10.12 2.45 -26.56
C SER A 257 10.36 1.52 -27.75
N GLY A 258 9.30 1.04 -28.41
CA GLY A 258 9.38 0.08 -29.52
C GLY A 258 9.71 -1.35 -29.09
N ILE A 259 9.79 -1.63 -27.78
CA ILE A 259 9.96 -2.98 -27.22
C ILE A 259 8.61 -3.70 -27.25
N ASP A 260 8.63 -4.99 -27.59
CA ASP A 260 7.42 -5.82 -27.55
C ASP A 260 6.78 -5.80 -26.14
N PRO A 261 5.44 -5.65 -26.03
CA PRO A 261 4.69 -5.70 -24.77
C PRO A 261 5.09 -6.79 -23.77
N ALA A 262 5.33 -8.02 -24.23
CA ALA A 262 5.67 -9.14 -23.36
C ALA A 262 7.15 -9.08 -22.93
N GLU A 263 8.04 -8.73 -23.87
CA GLU A 263 9.46 -8.51 -23.55
C GLU A 263 9.65 -7.35 -22.56
N LEU A 264 8.88 -6.28 -22.72
CA LEU A 264 8.89 -5.15 -21.80
C LEU A 264 8.44 -5.55 -20.39
N SER A 265 7.39 -6.38 -20.26
CA SER A 265 6.93 -6.91 -18.98
C SER A 265 8.03 -7.69 -18.24
N LEU A 266 8.72 -8.58 -18.97
CA LEU A 266 9.84 -9.37 -18.44
C LEU A 266 11.01 -8.48 -18.02
N LEU A 267 11.35 -7.48 -18.84
CA LEU A 267 12.42 -6.53 -18.53
C LEU A 267 12.08 -5.70 -17.27
N LEU A 268 10.85 -5.19 -17.17
CA LEU A 268 10.38 -4.41 -16.02
C LEU A 268 10.40 -5.25 -14.72
N SER A 269 9.88 -6.47 -14.76
CA SER A 269 9.93 -7.40 -13.61
C SER A 269 11.38 -7.69 -13.19
N SER A 270 12.26 -7.98 -14.15
CA SER A 270 13.69 -8.21 -13.89
C SER A 270 14.37 -7.00 -13.24
N VAL A 271 14.12 -5.80 -13.77
CA VAL A 271 14.65 -4.53 -13.25
C VAL A 271 14.15 -4.31 -11.81
N ASN A 272 12.86 -4.42 -11.56
CA ASN A 272 12.27 -4.24 -10.23
C ASN A 272 12.84 -5.22 -9.20
N ARG A 273 12.91 -6.51 -9.53
CA ARG A 273 13.49 -7.52 -8.64
C ARG A 273 14.94 -7.17 -8.26
N LYS A 274 15.75 -6.75 -9.24
CA LYS A 274 17.14 -6.34 -9.00
C LYS A 274 17.22 -5.04 -8.21
N ILE A 275 16.37 -4.04 -8.47
CA ILE A 275 16.28 -2.80 -7.69
C ILE A 275 15.93 -3.09 -6.23
N VAL A 276 14.96 -3.97 -5.96
CA VAL A 276 14.58 -4.36 -4.59
C VAL A 276 15.75 -5.05 -3.89
N ALA A 277 16.43 -5.99 -4.55
CA ALA A 277 17.61 -6.66 -3.99
C ALA A 277 18.73 -5.66 -3.65
N ALA A 278 19.02 -4.72 -4.55
CA ALA A 278 20.01 -3.66 -4.33
C ALA A 278 19.57 -2.69 -3.22
N THR A 279 18.27 -2.37 -3.16
CA THR A 279 17.68 -1.50 -2.14
C THR A 279 17.83 -2.12 -0.75
N ASN A 280 17.47 -3.39 -0.59
CA ASN A 280 17.62 -4.11 0.68
C ASN A 280 19.07 -4.16 1.16
N GLU A 281 20.02 -4.30 0.22
CA GLU A 281 21.44 -4.23 0.54
C GLU A 281 21.83 -2.81 0.99
N VAL A 282 21.59 -1.78 0.17
CA VAL A 282 21.98 -0.39 0.46
C VAL A 282 21.30 0.12 1.74
N ALA A 283 19.98 -0.03 1.85
CA ALA A 283 19.23 0.41 3.02
C ALA A 283 19.61 -0.38 4.28
N GLY A 284 19.89 -1.68 4.17
CA GLY A 284 20.37 -2.51 5.28
C GLY A 284 21.69 -2.01 5.86
N TRP A 285 22.64 -1.63 4.98
CA TRP A 285 23.92 -1.04 5.38
C TRP A 285 23.77 0.35 5.99
N GLU A 286 23.04 1.24 5.31
CA GLU A 286 22.89 2.61 5.77
C GLU A 286 22.06 2.70 7.06
N ARG A 287 21.09 1.81 7.27
CA ARG A 287 20.36 1.70 8.55
C ARG A 287 21.27 1.40 9.72
N LEU A 288 22.26 0.51 9.55
CA LEU A 288 23.24 0.20 10.60
C LEU A 288 24.15 1.39 10.91
N ARG A 289 24.50 2.19 9.90
CA ARG A 289 25.29 3.42 10.07
C ARG A 289 24.50 4.55 10.72
N VAL A 290 23.25 4.72 10.32
CA VAL A 290 22.30 5.64 10.95
C VAL A 290 22.09 5.23 12.40
N ARG A 291 22.03 3.93 12.74
CA ARG A 291 21.90 3.44 14.12
C ARG A 291 23.20 3.58 14.93
N TYR A 292 24.34 3.25 14.33
CA TYR A 292 25.64 3.22 14.98
C TYR A 292 26.68 4.05 14.19
N PRO A 293 26.70 5.39 14.36
CA PRO A 293 27.44 6.32 13.50
C PRO A 293 28.93 6.45 13.87
N TRP A 294 29.55 5.38 14.38
CA TRP A 294 30.95 5.38 14.80
C TRP A 294 31.84 4.81 13.70
N ARG A 295 33.03 5.39 13.47
CA ARG A 295 33.92 4.95 12.37
C ARG A 295 34.30 3.47 12.44
N PHE A 296 34.55 2.95 13.63
CA PHE A 296 34.87 1.53 13.82
C PHE A 296 33.68 0.60 13.54
N MET A 297 32.44 1.11 13.57
CA MET A 297 31.26 0.30 13.25
C MET A 297 31.24 -0.12 11.80
N THR A 298 31.90 0.60 10.88
CA THR A 298 32.09 0.14 9.51
C THR A 298 32.74 -1.25 9.50
N PHE A 299 33.84 -1.43 10.22
CA PHE A 299 34.52 -2.72 10.36
C PHE A 299 33.58 -3.79 10.95
N LEU A 300 32.84 -3.46 12.00
CA LEU A 300 31.89 -4.40 12.61
C LEU A 300 30.73 -4.77 11.68
N ILE A 301 30.28 -3.87 10.79
CA ILE A 301 29.27 -4.20 9.78
C ILE A 301 29.84 -5.19 8.76
N TYR A 302 31.07 -4.98 8.27
CA TYR A 302 31.75 -5.94 7.40
C TYR A 302 31.95 -7.30 8.08
N LEU A 303 32.40 -7.30 9.33
CA LEU A 303 32.57 -8.52 10.11
C LEU A 303 31.22 -9.24 10.30
N ASN A 304 30.18 -8.53 10.71
CA ASN A 304 28.85 -9.11 10.88
C ASN A 304 28.27 -9.67 9.56
N LYS A 305 28.59 -9.06 8.42
CA LYS A 305 28.19 -9.59 7.11
C LYS A 305 28.99 -10.84 6.73
N SER A 306 30.24 -10.95 7.15
CA SER A 306 31.08 -12.11 6.85
C SER A 306 30.78 -13.32 7.73
N LEU A 307 30.18 -13.14 8.91
CA LEU A 307 30.03 -14.20 9.91
C LEU A 307 29.20 -15.40 9.39
N PRO A 308 29.73 -16.64 9.48
CA PRO A 308 29.04 -17.87 9.07
C PRO A 308 27.74 -18.06 9.83
N ILE A 309 27.71 -17.66 11.11
CA ILE A 309 26.56 -17.80 11.99
C ILE A 309 25.33 -17.16 11.37
N ARG A 310 25.42 -16.01 10.68
CA ARG A 310 24.23 -15.40 10.06
C ARG A 310 23.65 -16.28 8.94
N ILE A 311 24.51 -16.92 8.17
CA ILE A 311 24.14 -17.74 7.01
C ILE A 311 23.66 -19.12 7.45
N VAL A 312 24.42 -19.77 8.35
CA VAL A 312 24.03 -21.05 8.98
C VAL A 312 22.77 -20.85 9.80
N TYR A 313 22.62 -19.75 10.54
CA TYR A 313 21.40 -19.44 11.28
C TYR A 313 20.21 -19.34 10.33
N HIS A 314 20.28 -18.61 9.21
CA HIS A 314 19.17 -18.55 8.25
C HIS A 314 18.83 -19.92 7.61
N GLN A 315 19.82 -20.79 7.40
CA GLN A 315 19.60 -22.14 6.84
C GLN A 315 19.07 -23.14 7.88
N VAL A 316 19.57 -23.07 9.12
CA VAL A 316 19.26 -24.04 10.20
C VAL A 316 18.02 -23.62 10.99
N THR A 317 17.71 -22.32 11.08
CA THR A 317 16.50 -21.84 11.77
C THR A 317 15.21 -22.36 11.15
N GLY A 318 15.19 -22.68 9.86
CA GLY A 318 14.03 -23.30 9.21
C GLY A 318 13.57 -24.62 9.84
N TYR A 319 14.46 -25.32 10.58
CA TYR A 319 14.16 -26.59 11.24
C TYR A 319 13.65 -26.44 12.68
N PHE A 320 13.80 -25.26 13.31
CA PHE A 320 13.36 -25.05 14.68
C PHE A 320 11.90 -24.57 14.74
N PRO A 321 11.01 -25.22 15.52
CA PRO A 321 9.60 -24.82 15.63
C PRO A 321 9.40 -23.35 16.03
N GLY A 322 10.17 -22.86 17.00
CA GLY A 322 10.11 -21.47 17.44
C GLY A 322 10.51 -20.46 16.37
N ALA A 323 11.39 -20.85 15.44
CA ALA A 323 11.80 -20.00 14.33
C ALA A 323 10.77 -19.98 13.18
N LYS A 324 10.03 -21.09 12.95
CA LYS A 324 8.88 -21.10 12.03
C LYS A 324 7.78 -20.16 12.51
N ALA A 325 7.44 -20.22 13.80
CA ALA A 325 6.48 -19.30 14.41
C ALA A 325 6.95 -17.83 14.32
N LEU A 326 8.24 -17.58 14.60
CA LEU A 326 8.81 -16.24 14.44
C LEU A 326 8.76 -15.75 12.99
N LYS A 327 9.00 -16.63 12.01
CA LYS A 327 8.91 -16.30 10.58
C LYS A 327 7.48 -15.92 10.19
N VAL A 328 6.47 -16.69 10.63
CA VAL A 328 5.05 -16.34 10.45
C VAL A 328 4.73 -14.96 11.04
N VAL A 329 5.22 -14.65 12.25
CA VAL A 329 5.04 -13.33 12.87
C VAL A 329 5.72 -12.22 12.05
N GLN A 330 6.94 -12.46 11.54
CA GLN A 330 7.65 -11.51 10.71
C GLN A 330 6.96 -11.27 9.36
N THR A 331 6.43 -12.32 8.74
CA THR A 331 5.64 -12.25 7.52
C THR A 331 4.33 -11.52 7.76
N ASN A 332 3.60 -11.82 8.84
CA ASN A 332 2.41 -11.05 9.23
C ASN A 332 2.73 -9.55 9.36
N ALA A 333 3.89 -9.22 9.93
CA ALA A 333 4.35 -7.85 10.09
C ALA A 333 4.89 -7.20 8.80
N ASN A 334 5.06 -7.92 7.68
CA ASN A 334 5.61 -7.37 6.44
C ASN A 334 5.02 -8.01 5.18
N LEU A 335 3.78 -8.50 5.23
CA LEU A 335 3.17 -9.34 4.19
C LEU A 335 3.40 -8.81 2.76
N ALA A 336 3.03 -7.56 2.50
CA ALA A 336 3.16 -6.91 1.17
C ALA A 336 4.61 -6.70 0.68
N ASN A 337 5.60 -6.84 1.55
CA ASN A 337 7.02 -6.66 1.22
C ASN A 337 7.81 -7.96 1.43
N ALA A 338 7.16 -9.07 1.75
CA ALA A 338 7.83 -10.35 1.92
C ALA A 338 8.33 -10.84 0.56
N ALA A 339 9.53 -11.43 0.51
CA ALA A 339 9.95 -12.12 -0.70
C ALA A 339 9.07 -13.35 -0.94
N ASP A 340 8.81 -13.71 -2.20
CA ASP A 340 7.92 -14.83 -2.54
C ASP A 340 8.35 -16.13 -1.85
N ASP A 341 9.64 -16.44 -1.80
CA ASP A 341 10.16 -17.65 -1.14
C ASP A 341 9.93 -17.63 0.39
N ASP A 342 9.99 -16.45 1.01
CA ASP A 342 9.72 -16.29 2.44
C ASP A 342 8.24 -16.40 2.76
N LEU A 343 7.39 -15.85 1.88
CA LEU A 343 5.95 -15.96 1.97
C LEU A 343 5.50 -17.41 1.76
N VAL A 344 6.02 -18.11 0.74
CA VAL A 344 5.80 -19.55 0.51
C VAL A 344 6.18 -20.37 1.75
N ALA A 345 7.36 -20.15 2.33
CA ALA A 345 7.77 -20.86 3.54
C ALA A 345 6.84 -20.61 4.74
N SER A 346 6.34 -19.38 4.87
CA SER A 346 5.39 -19.00 5.92
C SER A 346 4.01 -19.62 5.68
N LEU A 347 3.56 -19.64 4.42
CA LEU A 347 2.31 -20.27 3.98
C LEU A 347 2.34 -21.77 4.23
N MET A 348 3.43 -22.48 3.89
CA MET A 348 3.58 -23.91 4.19
C MET A 348 3.60 -24.18 5.69
N SER A 349 4.21 -23.29 6.48
CA SER A 349 4.22 -23.41 7.95
C SER A 349 2.82 -23.25 8.53
N LEU A 350 2.05 -22.27 8.04
CA LEU A 350 0.66 -22.04 8.44
C LEU A 350 -0.26 -23.19 8.01
N ALA A 351 -0.08 -23.70 6.80
CA ALA A 351 -0.79 -24.87 6.28
C ALA A 351 -0.55 -26.13 7.14
N ALA A 352 0.69 -26.35 7.59
CA ALA A 352 1.03 -27.42 8.52
C ALA A 352 0.41 -27.21 9.91
N GLU A 353 0.35 -25.97 10.42
CA GLU A 353 -0.36 -25.63 11.66
C GLU A 353 -1.86 -25.92 11.58
N LYS A 354 -2.47 -25.69 10.41
CA LYS A 354 -3.85 -26.09 10.07
C LYS A 354 -4.00 -27.60 9.83
N LYS A 355 -2.96 -28.39 10.10
CA LYS A 355 -2.92 -29.87 10.02
C LYS A 355 -3.17 -30.43 8.62
N ILE A 356 -2.84 -29.67 7.56
CA ILE A 356 -2.86 -30.22 6.20
C ILE A 356 -1.82 -31.35 6.11
N PRO A 357 -2.17 -32.55 5.60
CA PRO A 357 -1.28 -33.70 5.54
C PRO A 357 0.03 -33.44 4.77
N GLU A 358 1.15 -34.04 5.21
CA GLU A 358 2.47 -33.81 4.60
C GLU A 358 2.54 -34.16 3.10
N ASN A 359 1.86 -35.23 2.67
CA ASN A 359 1.78 -35.59 1.26
C ASN A 359 1.05 -34.52 0.44
N ARG A 360 0.01 -33.88 1.01
CA ARG A 360 -0.70 -32.76 0.37
C ARG A 360 0.13 -31.49 0.35
N LEU A 361 0.89 -31.20 1.41
CA LEU A 361 1.87 -30.11 1.44
C LEU A 361 2.98 -30.29 0.38
N ALA A 362 3.41 -31.52 0.13
CA ALA A 362 4.35 -31.83 -0.94
C ALA A 362 3.76 -31.52 -2.33
N ASN A 363 2.49 -31.87 -2.57
CA ASN A 363 1.80 -31.50 -3.81
C ASN A 363 1.66 -29.99 -3.95
N ILE A 364 1.25 -29.28 -2.89
CA ILE A 364 1.17 -27.81 -2.89
C ILE A 364 2.54 -27.19 -3.20
N THR A 365 3.63 -27.75 -2.68
CA THR A 365 4.99 -27.28 -2.97
C THR A 365 5.34 -27.44 -4.46
N SER A 366 4.95 -28.56 -5.09
CA SER A 366 5.13 -28.75 -6.54
C SER A 366 4.31 -27.74 -7.34
N LEU A 367 3.05 -27.51 -6.95
CA LEU A 367 2.17 -26.53 -7.57
C LEU A 367 2.73 -25.10 -7.48
N VAL A 368 3.17 -24.69 -6.28
CA VAL A 368 3.76 -23.36 -6.04
C VAL A 368 5.00 -23.13 -6.91
N LYS A 369 5.84 -24.15 -7.12
CA LYS A 369 7.00 -24.06 -8.02
C LYS A 369 6.57 -23.87 -9.48
N PHE A 370 5.56 -24.63 -9.92
CA PHE A 370 4.98 -24.48 -11.25
C PHE A 370 4.41 -23.07 -11.45
N LEU A 371 3.55 -22.62 -10.54
CA LEU A 371 2.95 -21.28 -10.60
C LEU A 371 4.02 -20.19 -10.61
N LYS A 372 5.00 -20.25 -9.69
CA LYS A 372 6.11 -19.28 -9.65
C LYS A 372 6.79 -19.16 -11.01
N ASN A 373 7.07 -20.29 -11.67
CA ASN A 373 7.71 -20.31 -12.98
C ASN A 373 6.78 -19.77 -14.08
N SER A 374 5.52 -20.23 -14.12
CA SER A 374 4.52 -19.81 -15.11
C SER A 374 4.26 -18.30 -15.06
N TYR A 375 4.08 -17.73 -13.86
CA TYR A 375 3.95 -16.28 -13.68
C TYR A 375 5.25 -15.54 -14.05
N THR A 376 6.41 -16.07 -13.68
CA THR A 376 7.71 -15.46 -14.02
C THR A 376 7.92 -15.38 -15.54
N GLN A 377 7.55 -16.42 -16.28
CA GLN A 377 7.63 -16.45 -17.75
C GLN A 377 6.75 -15.39 -18.43
N GLN A 378 5.73 -14.88 -17.74
CA GLN A 378 4.85 -13.81 -18.21
C GLN A 378 5.25 -12.40 -17.72
N GLY A 379 6.31 -12.28 -16.91
CA GLY A 379 6.67 -11.03 -16.23
C GLY A 379 5.75 -10.69 -15.04
N LEU A 380 4.98 -11.67 -14.56
CA LEU A 380 4.06 -11.57 -13.42
C LEU A 380 4.59 -12.25 -12.15
N GLY A 381 5.89 -12.58 -12.14
CA GLY A 381 6.60 -13.09 -10.95
C GLY A 381 7.06 -11.98 -10.01
N GLU A 382 7.96 -12.30 -9.09
CA GLU A 382 8.54 -11.37 -8.12
C GLU A 382 9.04 -10.06 -8.79
N GLY A 383 8.56 -8.91 -8.30
CA GLY A 383 8.90 -7.59 -8.83
C GLY A 383 8.02 -7.12 -10.00
N SER A 384 6.96 -7.85 -10.36
CA SER A 384 5.97 -7.35 -11.32
C SER A 384 5.36 -6.02 -10.86
N SER A 385 5.08 -5.12 -11.81
CA SER A 385 4.33 -3.89 -11.58
C SER A 385 2.82 -4.10 -11.68
N GLU A 386 2.37 -5.23 -12.22
CA GLU A 386 0.94 -5.57 -12.28
C GLU A 386 0.44 -5.95 -10.88
N TYR A 387 -0.83 -5.66 -10.60
CA TYR A 387 -1.45 -5.97 -9.32
C TYR A 387 -1.70 -7.47 -9.18
N HIS A 388 -2.36 -8.09 -10.17
CA HIS A 388 -2.63 -9.52 -10.14
C HIS A 388 -1.37 -10.27 -10.62
N ASN A 389 -0.51 -10.61 -9.67
CA ASN A 389 0.76 -11.30 -9.90
C ASN A 389 0.89 -12.49 -8.94
N PHE A 390 1.98 -13.26 -9.05
CA PHE A 390 2.17 -14.44 -8.20
C PHE A 390 2.19 -14.09 -6.70
N HIS A 391 2.77 -12.94 -6.34
CA HIS A 391 2.81 -12.47 -4.96
C HIS A 391 1.40 -12.26 -4.40
N HIS A 392 0.51 -11.61 -5.16
CA HIS A 392 -0.89 -11.42 -4.76
C HIS A 392 -1.59 -12.77 -4.50
N SER A 393 -1.42 -13.76 -5.37
CA SER A 393 -1.99 -15.12 -5.16
C SER A 393 -1.48 -15.78 -3.86
N LEU A 394 -0.20 -15.59 -3.52
CA LEU A 394 0.36 -16.06 -2.26
C LEU A 394 -0.22 -15.31 -1.05
N GLU A 395 -0.39 -13.98 -1.15
CA GLU A 395 -0.96 -13.15 -0.09
C GLU A 395 -2.43 -13.50 0.17
N VAL A 396 -3.24 -13.67 -0.87
CA VAL A 396 -4.64 -14.09 -0.77
C VAL A 396 -4.74 -15.45 -0.07
N SER A 397 -3.94 -16.42 -0.53
CA SER A 397 -3.85 -17.75 0.09
C SER A 397 -3.48 -17.69 1.57
N TYR A 398 -2.51 -16.84 1.90
CA TYR A 398 -2.02 -16.65 3.27
C TYR A 398 -3.08 -15.99 4.17
N MET A 399 -3.74 -14.94 3.67
CA MET A 399 -4.79 -14.23 4.39
C MET A 399 -6.04 -15.11 4.58
N ALA A 400 -6.43 -15.89 3.57
CA ALA A 400 -7.57 -16.80 3.63
C ALA A 400 -7.41 -17.85 4.74
N LEU A 401 -6.20 -18.42 4.90
CA LEU A 401 -5.90 -19.36 5.99
C LEU A 401 -5.94 -18.70 7.38
N HIS A 402 -5.53 -17.44 7.50
CA HIS A 402 -5.65 -16.69 8.75
C HIS A 402 -7.10 -16.33 9.07
N MET A 403 -7.91 -16.03 8.06
CA MET A 403 -9.33 -15.72 8.21
C MET A 403 -10.16 -16.94 8.57
N LEU A 404 -9.82 -18.14 8.06
CA LEU A 404 -10.58 -19.36 8.33
C LEU A 404 -10.43 -19.83 9.78
N PRO A 405 -11.50 -19.77 10.59
CA PRO A 405 -11.46 -20.22 11.98
C PRO A 405 -11.71 -21.72 12.10
N GLU A 406 -11.47 -22.30 13.27
CA GLU A 406 -11.84 -23.71 13.52
C GLU A 406 -13.37 -23.91 13.52
N GLN A 407 -14.13 -22.91 13.98
CA GLN A 407 -15.58 -22.94 14.02
C GLN A 407 -16.18 -21.57 13.64
N LEU A 408 -17.24 -21.59 12.84
CA LEU A 408 -18.03 -20.40 12.49
C LEU A 408 -19.47 -20.77 12.20
N ASP A 409 -20.43 -20.00 12.71
CA ASP A 409 -21.88 -20.17 12.41
C ASP A 409 -22.39 -21.60 12.61
N GLY A 410 -21.86 -22.31 13.61
CA GLY A 410 -22.21 -23.71 13.92
C GLY A 410 -21.52 -24.76 13.04
N GLN A 411 -20.68 -24.34 12.08
CA GLN A 411 -19.90 -25.20 11.21
C GLN A 411 -18.47 -25.36 11.75
N ASN A 412 -17.94 -26.59 11.71
CA ASN A 412 -16.55 -26.89 12.02
C ASN A 412 -15.74 -27.00 10.73
N PHE A 413 -14.56 -26.39 10.68
CA PHE A 413 -13.64 -26.48 9.55
C PHE A 413 -12.50 -27.43 9.87
N GLU A 414 -12.31 -28.39 8.98
CA GLU A 414 -11.35 -29.47 9.06
C GLU A 414 -10.13 -29.15 8.18
N PRO A 415 -9.03 -29.91 8.32
CA PRO A 415 -7.83 -29.70 7.50
C PRO A 415 -8.09 -29.75 5.99
N LYS A 416 -9.07 -30.55 5.57
CA LYS A 416 -9.47 -30.65 4.16
C LYS A 416 -10.08 -29.35 3.63
N ASP A 417 -10.82 -28.61 4.45
CA ASP A 417 -11.37 -27.30 4.07
C ASP A 417 -10.26 -26.26 3.91
N CYS A 418 -9.24 -26.34 4.77
CA CYS A 418 -8.04 -25.49 4.67
C CYS A 418 -7.26 -25.81 3.37
N GLU A 419 -7.15 -27.09 3.01
CA GLU A 419 -6.52 -27.55 1.76
C GLU A 419 -7.27 -27.02 0.52
N LEU A 420 -8.59 -27.13 0.50
CA LEU A 420 -9.44 -26.63 -0.59
C LEU A 420 -9.33 -25.10 -0.74
N LEU A 421 -9.39 -24.37 0.38
CA LEU A 421 -9.27 -22.92 0.40
C LEU A 421 -7.89 -22.44 -0.07
N LEU A 422 -6.83 -23.11 0.38
CA LEU A 422 -5.45 -22.83 -0.03
C LEU A 422 -5.25 -23.09 -1.54
N LEU A 423 -5.75 -24.23 -2.05
CA LEU A 423 -5.63 -24.55 -3.47
C LEU A 423 -6.38 -23.54 -4.34
N ALA A 424 -7.61 -23.17 -3.94
CA ALA A 424 -8.38 -22.14 -4.64
C ALA A 424 -7.69 -20.77 -4.60
N GLY A 425 -7.15 -20.35 -3.45
CA GLY A 425 -6.40 -19.11 -3.32
C GLY A 425 -5.15 -19.04 -4.21
N LEU A 426 -4.44 -20.15 -4.39
CA LEU A 426 -3.27 -20.20 -5.27
C LEU A 426 -3.64 -20.13 -6.76
N LEU A 427 -4.86 -20.53 -7.12
CA LEU A 427 -5.31 -20.66 -8.52
C LEU A 427 -6.29 -19.58 -8.98
N HIS A 428 -6.84 -18.76 -8.07
CA HIS A 428 -7.96 -17.86 -8.37
C HIS A 428 -7.68 -16.83 -9.47
N ASP A 429 -6.43 -16.43 -9.63
CA ASP A 429 -5.95 -15.48 -10.63
C ASP A 429 -5.06 -16.14 -11.71
N TYR A 430 -5.02 -17.47 -11.77
CA TYR A 430 -4.17 -18.16 -12.74
C TYR A 430 -4.71 -17.96 -14.15
N ASP A 431 -4.07 -17.10 -14.93
CA ASP A 431 -4.43 -16.80 -16.32
C ASP A 431 -3.16 -16.58 -17.17
N PRO A 432 -2.71 -17.59 -17.93
CA PRO A 432 -1.50 -17.49 -18.74
C PRO A 432 -1.60 -16.49 -19.89
N MET A 433 -2.80 -15.99 -20.19
CA MET A 433 -3.04 -15.01 -21.25
C MET A 433 -3.11 -13.57 -20.72
N GLN A 434 -2.95 -13.35 -19.41
CA GLN A 434 -3.05 -12.03 -18.78
C GLN A 434 -2.11 -10.99 -19.42
N ALA A 435 -0.88 -11.38 -19.78
CA ALA A 435 0.11 -10.50 -20.40
C ALA A 435 -0.20 -10.16 -21.88
N LEU A 436 -0.96 -11.01 -22.57
CA LEU A 436 -1.28 -10.92 -24.01
C LEU A 436 -2.59 -10.17 -24.31
N GLY A 437 -3.29 -9.67 -23.28
CA GLY A 437 -4.55 -8.93 -23.39
C GLY A 437 -4.51 -7.59 -24.13
N VAL A 438 -3.51 -7.35 -24.98
CA VAL A 438 -3.43 -6.20 -25.90
C VAL A 438 -4.19 -6.55 -27.19
N SER A 439 -5.52 -6.68 -27.10
CA SER A 439 -6.36 -6.64 -28.29
C SER A 439 -6.66 -5.18 -28.65
N GLU A 440 -6.80 -4.87 -29.95
CA GLU A 440 -7.08 -3.55 -30.55
C GLU A 440 -8.30 -2.79 -29.99
N SER A 441 -9.10 -3.44 -29.13
CA SER A 441 -10.14 -2.80 -28.33
C SER A 441 -9.65 -2.73 -26.89
N ARG A 442 -9.66 -1.53 -26.27
CA ARG A 442 -9.33 -1.24 -24.86
C ARG A 442 -10.04 -2.17 -23.85
N ARG A 443 -9.70 -3.46 -23.85
CA ARG A 443 -10.20 -4.47 -22.92
C ARG A 443 -9.32 -4.41 -21.69
N ILE A 444 -9.97 -4.62 -20.55
CA ILE A 444 -9.37 -4.71 -19.23
C ILE A 444 -8.21 -5.71 -19.29
N LYS A 445 -7.02 -5.26 -18.88
CA LYS A 445 -5.87 -6.12 -18.63
C LYS A 445 -6.02 -6.65 -17.20
N GLY A 446 -5.62 -7.91 -16.98
CA GLY A 446 -5.83 -8.63 -15.71
C GLY A 446 -6.60 -9.93 -15.89
N PRO A 447 -6.51 -10.85 -14.91
CA PRO A 447 -7.14 -12.17 -14.99
C PRO A 447 -8.66 -12.03 -15.05
N SER A 448 -9.32 -13.01 -15.67
CA SER A 448 -10.77 -13.14 -15.54
C SER A 448 -11.11 -14.53 -15.08
N VAL A 449 -12.05 -14.63 -14.14
CA VAL A 449 -12.51 -15.91 -13.59
C VAL A 449 -12.93 -16.87 -14.70
N VAL A 450 -13.54 -16.37 -15.78
CA VAL A 450 -13.89 -17.19 -16.95
C VAL A 450 -12.66 -17.82 -17.59
N ARG A 451 -11.60 -17.05 -17.85
CA ARG A 451 -10.37 -17.56 -18.48
C ARG A 451 -9.60 -18.46 -17.52
N THR A 452 -9.54 -18.10 -16.24
CA THR A 452 -8.94 -18.94 -15.20
C THR A 452 -9.61 -20.31 -15.15
N ILE A 453 -10.94 -20.37 -15.06
CA ILE A 453 -11.67 -21.65 -15.04
C ILE A 453 -11.48 -22.43 -16.34
N GLN A 454 -11.54 -21.77 -17.50
CA GLN A 454 -11.28 -22.42 -18.79
C GLN A 454 -9.89 -23.05 -18.85
N GLU A 455 -8.86 -22.30 -18.44
CA GLU A 455 -7.49 -22.79 -18.40
C GLU A 455 -7.36 -23.96 -17.43
N LEU A 456 -7.87 -23.82 -16.20
CA LEU A 456 -7.82 -24.88 -15.18
C LEU A 456 -8.48 -26.18 -15.66
N GLN A 457 -9.57 -26.08 -16.42
CA GLN A 457 -10.26 -27.22 -17.03
C GLN A 457 -9.48 -27.81 -18.21
N GLN A 458 -8.80 -26.97 -18.99
CA GLN A 458 -7.95 -27.41 -20.11
C GLN A 458 -6.71 -28.14 -19.62
N ILE A 459 -5.96 -27.57 -18.68
CA ILE A 459 -4.73 -28.19 -18.18
C ILE A 459 -5.02 -29.27 -17.12
N ARG A 460 -6.18 -29.23 -16.47
CA ARG A 460 -6.62 -30.21 -15.44
C ARG A 460 -5.74 -30.25 -14.19
N ILE A 461 -5.14 -29.14 -13.81
CA ILE A 461 -4.17 -29.06 -12.70
C ILE A 461 -4.75 -29.45 -11.33
N HIS A 462 -6.01 -29.09 -11.08
CA HIS A 462 -6.71 -29.33 -9.83
C HIS A 462 -7.28 -30.77 -9.79
N ASP A 463 -7.68 -31.32 -10.95
CA ASP A 463 -7.99 -32.76 -11.07
C ASP A 463 -6.76 -33.63 -10.79
N ALA A 464 -5.62 -33.30 -11.39
CA ALA A 464 -4.35 -33.97 -11.15
C ALA A 464 -3.98 -33.91 -9.65
N TYR A 465 -4.18 -32.77 -9.00
CA TYR A 465 -3.88 -32.59 -7.58
C TYR A 465 -4.64 -33.58 -6.68
N PHE A 466 -5.93 -33.82 -6.95
CA PHE A 466 -6.77 -34.70 -6.14
C PHE A 466 -6.66 -36.18 -6.51
N THR A 467 -6.28 -36.49 -7.75
CA THR A 467 -6.26 -37.88 -8.26
C THR A 467 -4.87 -38.55 -8.24
N MET A 468 -3.78 -37.77 -8.26
CA MET A 468 -2.41 -38.30 -8.36
C MET A 468 -1.70 -38.40 -6.99
N GLY A 469 -0.76 -39.34 -6.90
CA GLY A 469 0.21 -39.41 -5.81
C GLY A 469 1.28 -38.30 -5.89
N VAL A 470 2.13 -38.19 -4.86
CA VAL A 470 3.14 -37.11 -4.78
C VAL A 470 4.14 -37.12 -5.94
N GLU A 471 4.65 -38.29 -6.30
CA GLU A 471 5.62 -38.43 -7.38
C GLU A 471 4.96 -38.24 -8.76
N GLU A 472 3.75 -38.78 -8.95
CA GLU A 472 2.97 -38.59 -10.18
C GLU A 472 2.63 -37.12 -10.41
N TYR A 473 2.14 -36.42 -9.39
CA TYR A 473 1.82 -34.99 -9.47
C TYR A 473 3.05 -34.12 -9.66
N ARG A 474 4.21 -34.54 -9.13
CA ARG A 474 5.47 -33.86 -9.40
C ARG A 474 5.91 -34.02 -10.85
N ASN A 475 5.78 -35.23 -11.40
CA ASN A 475 6.13 -35.54 -12.79
C ASN A 475 5.16 -34.89 -13.78
N TYR A 476 3.92 -34.64 -13.37
CA TYR A 476 2.93 -33.89 -14.17
C TYR A 476 3.40 -32.48 -14.56
N PHE A 477 4.35 -31.89 -13.83
CA PHE A 477 4.96 -30.59 -14.15
C PHE A 477 6.38 -30.67 -14.74
N GLN A 478 6.95 -31.87 -14.91
CA GLN A 478 8.34 -32.03 -15.34
C GLN A 478 8.38 -32.59 -16.76
N ASP A 479 9.13 -31.91 -17.62
CA ASP A 479 9.44 -32.45 -18.94
C ASP A 479 10.49 -33.58 -18.83
N SER A 480 10.31 -34.65 -19.61
CA SER A 480 11.14 -35.87 -19.52
C SER A 480 12.51 -35.77 -20.21
N GLY A 481 12.89 -34.57 -20.65
CA GLY A 481 14.14 -34.28 -21.35
C GLY A 481 15.37 -34.09 -20.45
N PHE A 482 16.56 -34.33 -21.00
CA PHE A 482 17.87 -34.27 -20.32
C PHE A 482 18.35 -32.86 -19.92
N THR A 483 17.56 -31.81 -20.15
CA THR A 483 17.86 -30.43 -19.72
C THR A 483 17.14 -30.12 -18.40
N SER A 484 17.67 -29.16 -17.63
CA SER A 484 17.30 -28.90 -16.23
C SER A 484 15.79 -29.02 -15.93
N ARG A 485 15.42 -29.66 -14.80
CA ARG A 485 14.03 -29.90 -14.34
C ARG A 485 13.25 -28.59 -14.18
N GLU A 486 12.75 -28.02 -15.27
CA GLU A 486 11.89 -26.84 -15.23
C GLU A 486 10.45 -27.26 -14.94
N TYR A 487 9.87 -26.72 -13.87
CA TYR A 487 8.43 -26.87 -13.58
C TYR A 487 7.69 -25.82 -14.42
N SER A 488 7.65 -26.00 -15.73
CA SER A 488 7.14 -24.98 -16.67
C SER A 488 6.03 -25.49 -17.59
N THR A 489 5.77 -26.79 -17.62
CA THR A 489 4.76 -27.43 -18.46
C THR A 489 3.74 -28.20 -17.63
N THR A 490 2.62 -28.56 -18.24
CA THR A 490 1.60 -29.43 -17.65
C THR A 490 1.29 -30.58 -18.60
N HIS A 491 1.05 -31.77 -18.05
CA HIS A 491 0.75 -32.98 -18.81
C HIS A 491 -0.68 -33.49 -18.54
N PRO A 492 -1.74 -32.79 -19.01
CA PRO A 492 -3.15 -33.18 -18.80
C PRO A 492 -3.44 -34.63 -19.21
N GLU A 493 -2.71 -35.15 -20.21
CA GLU A 493 -2.78 -36.53 -20.68
C GLU A 493 -2.40 -37.58 -19.63
N TYR A 494 -1.70 -37.19 -18.55
CA TYR A 494 -1.37 -38.10 -17.45
C TYR A 494 -2.55 -38.29 -16.47
N VAL A 495 -3.57 -37.44 -16.55
CA VAL A 495 -4.76 -37.53 -15.68
C VAL A 495 -5.68 -38.65 -16.19
N LYS A 496 -5.52 -39.84 -15.61
CA LYS A 496 -6.27 -41.07 -15.99
C LYS A 496 -7.76 -41.04 -15.67
N ALA A 497 -8.22 -40.09 -14.85
CA ALA A 497 -9.63 -39.97 -14.50
C ALA A 497 -10.38 -39.20 -15.58
N ASP A 498 -11.42 -39.80 -16.16
CA ASP A 498 -12.30 -39.14 -17.14
C ASP A 498 -13.39 -38.26 -16.48
N TRP A 499 -13.39 -38.19 -15.14
CA TRP A 499 -14.37 -37.44 -14.36
C TRP A 499 -13.67 -36.40 -13.47
N THR A 500 -14.37 -35.29 -13.20
CA THR A 500 -13.90 -34.20 -12.32
C THR A 500 -14.17 -34.52 -10.85
N PRO A 501 -13.14 -34.59 -9.98
CA PRO A 501 -13.26 -34.71 -8.52
C PRO A 501 -14.30 -33.78 -7.90
N THR A 502 -15.02 -34.25 -6.89
CA THR A 502 -15.92 -33.37 -6.11
C THR A 502 -15.15 -32.21 -5.48
N ASP A 503 -13.94 -32.49 -4.99
CA ASP A 503 -13.01 -31.48 -4.48
C ASP A 503 -12.61 -30.44 -5.55
N SER A 504 -12.40 -30.88 -6.81
CA SER A 504 -12.13 -30.00 -7.95
C SER A 504 -13.30 -29.02 -8.18
N LEU A 505 -14.54 -29.51 -8.16
CA LEU A 505 -15.73 -28.68 -8.33
C LEU A 505 -15.91 -27.67 -7.18
N ILE A 506 -15.49 -28.02 -5.95
CA ILE A 506 -15.48 -27.08 -4.82
C ILE A 506 -14.47 -25.96 -5.11
N VAL A 507 -13.26 -26.29 -5.56
CA VAL A 507 -12.24 -25.30 -5.92
C VAL A 507 -12.75 -24.35 -7.01
N GLU A 508 -13.36 -24.88 -8.08
CA GLU A 508 -13.97 -24.05 -9.12
C GLU A 508 -15.07 -23.14 -8.55
N ALA A 509 -15.93 -23.65 -7.65
CA ALA A 509 -16.97 -22.84 -7.02
C ALA A 509 -16.40 -21.70 -6.17
N LEU A 510 -15.32 -21.95 -5.44
CA LEU A 510 -14.61 -20.93 -4.66
C LEU A 510 -14.05 -19.83 -5.59
N ILE A 511 -13.46 -20.20 -6.73
CA ILE A 511 -12.90 -19.25 -7.71
C ILE A 511 -14.02 -18.46 -8.41
N TRP A 512 -15.16 -19.08 -8.76
CA TRP A 512 -16.30 -18.33 -9.32
C TRP A 512 -16.81 -17.21 -8.41
N ARG A 513 -16.56 -17.31 -7.10
CA ARG A 513 -16.97 -16.30 -6.12
C ARG A 513 -16.07 -15.07 -6.11
N THR A 514 -14.85 -15.14 -6.65
CA THR A 514 -13.90 -14.01 -6.64
C THR A 514 -14.16 -13.00 -7.76
N ASP A 515 -15.02 -13.30 -8.74
CA ASP A 515 -15.34 -12.39 -9.84
C ASP A 515 -15.92 -11.07 -9.30
N PHE A 516 -15.20 -9.95 -9.45
CA PHE A 516 -15.57 -8.69 -8.82
C PHE A 516 -16.30 -7.72 -9.77
N PRO A 517 -17.32 -6.97 -9.30
CA PRO A 517 -18.05 -7.17 -8.05
C PRO A 517 -19.09 -8.29 -8.20
N TYR A 518 -18.93 -9.39 -7.45
CA TYR A 518 -19.68 -10.64 -7.63
C TYR A 518 -21.20 -10.45 -7.74
N PHE A 519 -21.77 -9.62 -6.87
CA PHE A 519 -23.21 -9.38 -6.83
C PHE A 519 -23.76 -8.64 -8.06
N LYS A 520 -22.90 -8.11 -8.93
CA LYS A 520 -23.27 -7.52 -10.22
C LYS A 520 -22.93 -8.43 -11.40
N GLN A 521 -22.24 -9.56 -11.18
CA GLN A 521 -21.86 -10.51 -12.22
C GLN A 521 -22.87 -11.67 -12.30
N GLU A 522 -23.84 -11.56 -13.22
CA GLU A 522 -24.90 -12.56 -13.38
C GLU A 522 -24.34 -13.95 -13.73
N LEU A 523 -23.34 -14.01 -14.63
CA LEU A 523 -22.72 -15.27 -15.03
C LEU A 523 -22.04 -15.97 -13.85
N ALA A 524 -21.26 -15.25 -13.05
CA ALA A 524 -20.57 -15.80 -11.89
C ALA A 524 -21.57 -16.31 -10.84
N GLN A 525 -22.65 -15.57 -10.60
CA GLN A 525 -23.73 -15.99 -9.70
C GLN A 525 -24.42 -17.28 -10.19
N GLN A 526 -24.72 -17.35 -11.48
CA GLN A 526 -25.31 -18.54 -12.10
C GLN A 526 -24.37 -19.75 -11.99
N LYS A 527 -23.10 -19.61 -12.40
CA LYS A 527 -22.11 -20.68 -12.37
C LYS A 527 -21.85 -21.19 -10.96
N PHE A 528 -21.72 -20.28 -10.00
CA PHE A 528 -21.60 -20.64 -8.59
C PHE A 528 -22.81 -21.45 -8.10
N SER A 529 -24.03 -20.97 -8.36
CA SER A 529 -25.26 -21.67 -7.99
C SER A 529 -25.35 -23.05 -8.64
N ASP A 530 -24.97 -23.18 -9.91
CA ASP A 530 -25.05 -24.45 -10.63
C ASP A 530 -24.03 -25.47 -10.12
N LEU A 531 -22.82 -25.04 -9.77
CA LEU A 531 -21.83 -25.88 -9.10
C LEU A 531 -22.32 -26.34 -7.72
N LEU A 532 -22.94 -25.47 -6.91
CA LEU A 532 -23.52 -25.87 -5.63
C LEU A 532 -24.63 -26.92 -5.79
N LYS A 533 -25.49 -26.78 -6.81
CA LYS A 533 -26.52 -27.78 -7.14
C LYS A 533 -25.88 -29.11 -7.54
N GLU A 534 -24.82 -29.08 -8.34
CA GLU A 534 -24.10 -30.28 -8.76
C GLU A 534 -23.42 -30.99 -7.58
N LEU A 535 -22.75 -30.24 -6.69
CA LEU A 535 -22.18 -30.79 -5.46
C LEU A 535 -23.23 -31.46 -4.58
N LYS A 536 -24.42 -30.85 -4.46
CA LYS A 536 -25.55 -31.44 -3.74
C LYS A 536 -26.03 -32.74 -4.38
N LYS A 537 -26.12 -32.82 -5.71
CA LYS A 537 -26.46 -34.05 -6.44
C LYS A 537 -25.42 -35.16 -6.20
N ARG A 538 -24.14 -34.81 -6.06
CA ARG A 538 -23.03 -35.73 -5.76
C ARG A 538 -22.91 -36.11 -4.28
N GLY A 539 -23.88 -35.74 -3.45
CA GLY A 539 -23.96 -36.16 -2.05
C GLY A 539 -23.23 -35.27 -1.05
N ILE A 540 -22.69 -34.11 -1.46
CA ILE A 540 -22.19 -33.10 -0.53
C ILE A 540 -23.40 -32.44 0.15
N GLN A 541 -23.67 -32.84 1.40
CA GLN A 541 -24.85 -32.38 2.12
C GLN A 541 -24.72 -30.94 2.66
N ASN A 542 -23.50 -30.46 2.87
CA ASN A 542 -23.22 -29.20 3.55
C ASN A 542 -22.73 -28.11 2.58
N THR A 543 -23.54 -27.77 1.58
CA THR A 543 -23.20 -26.72 0.61
C THR A 543 -23.06 -25.33 1.26
N SER A 544 -23.69 -25.09 2.41
CA SER A 544 -23.52 -23.84 3.17
C SER A 544 -22.09 -23.66 3.68
N LYS A 545 -21.37 -24.75 3.97
CA LYS A 545 -19.94 -24.69 4.30
C LYS A 545 -19.09 -24.23 3.12
N VAL A 546 -19.41 -24.70 1.91
CA VAL A 546 -18.75 -24.26 0.66
C VAL A 546 -19.02 -22.77 0.40
N GLU A 547 -20.24 -22.30 0.65
CA GLU A 547 -20.59 -20.87 0.55
C GLU A 547 -19.75 -20.01 1.50
N ILE A 548 -19.53 -20.45 2.74
CA ILE A 548 -18.68 -19.74 3.70
C ILE A 548 -17.23 -19.72 3.22
N LEU A 549 -16.67 -20.85 2.76
CA LEU A 549 -15.31 -20.90 2.23
C LEU A 549 -15.12 -19.97 1.03
N ALA A 550 -16.07 -19.98 0.09
CA ALA A 550 -16.06 -19.10 -1.07
C ALA A 550 -16.12 -17.62 -0.65
N LYS A 551 -16.94 -17.28 0.34
CA LYS A 551 -17.02 -15.91 0.88
C LYS A 551 -15.75 -15.50 1.63
N ILE A 552 -15.11 -16.42 2.35
CA ILE A 552 -13.81 -16.15 3.00
C ILE A 552 -12.73 -15.86 1.95
N LEU A 553 -12.65 -16.65 0.88
CA LEU A 553 -11.69 -16.41 -0.20
C LEU A 553 -11.91 -15.03 -0.85
N TRP A 554 -13.15 -14.72 -1.19
CA TRP A 554 -13.54 -13.40 -1.72
C TRP A 554 -13.16 -12.25 -0.77
N LEU A 555 -13.42 -12.38 0.53
CA LEU A 555 -13.03 -11.37 1.52
C LEU A 555 -11.51 -11.25 1.66
N ALA A 556 -10.77 -12.36 1.60
CA ALA A 556 -9.31 -12.35 1.66
C ALA A 556 -8.73 -11.60 0.45
N ASP A 557 -9.22 -11.90 -0.76
CA ASP A 557 -8.80 -11.25 -2.00
C ASP A 557 -9.02 -9.72 -1.98
N LEU A 558 -10.23 -9.28 -1.60
CA LEU A 558 -10.53 -7.84 -1.53
C LEU A 558 -9.76 -7.09 -0.44
N SER A 559 -9.49 -7.74 0.69
CA SER A 559 -8.93 -7.07 1.87
C SER A 559 -7.41 -7.13 1.96
N VAL A 560 -6.75 -8.08 1.31
CA VAL A 560 -5.32 -8.36 1.54
C VAL A 560 -4.43 -7.17 1.19
N THR A 561 -4.76 -6.41 0.13
CA THR A 561 -4.05 -5.19 -0.24
C THR A 561 -4.01 -4.16 0.88
N TYR A 562 -5.07 -4.11 1.69
CA TYR A 562 -5.23 -3.15 2.78
C TYR A 562 -4.75 -3.68 4.12
N MET A 563 -4.93 -4.98 4.38
CA MET A 563 -4.53 -5.62 5.64
C MET A 563 -3.05 -6.03 5.63
N GLY A 564 -2.51 -6.36 4.47
CA GLY A 564 -1.11 -6.78 4.26
C GLY A 564 -0.12 -5.64 4.14
N SER A 565 -0.60 -4.43 3.85
CA SER A 565 0.23 -3.25 3.53
C SER A 565 0.14 -2.16 4.60
N ASP A 566 1.15 -1.30 4.69
CA ASP A 566 0.97 0.04 5.28
C ASP A 566 0.22 0.97 4.31
N PRO A 567 -0.29 2.13 4.76
CA PRO A 567 -1.10 3.01 3.90
C PRO A 567 -0.42 3.46 2.60
N VAL A 568 0.90 3.63 2.58
CA VAL A 568 1.64 4.05 1.37
C VAL A 568 1.66 2.90 0.37
N SER A 569 2.06 1.71 0.81
CA SER A 569 2.08 0.51 -0.05
C SER A 569 0.68 0.11 -0.52
N ALA A 570 -0.34 0.28 0.32
CA ALA A 570 -1.73 0.05 -0.07
C ALA A 570 -2.14 1.01 -1.20
N TRP A 571 -1.75 2.29 -1.12
CA TRP A 571 -2.04 3.26 -2.17
C TRP A 571 -1.34 2.92 -3.49
N ASP A 572 -0.06 2.56 -3.43
CA ASP A 572 0.72 2.18 -4.61
C ASP A 572 0.10 0.98 -5.34
N ARG A 573 -0.28 -0.06 -4.58
CA ARG A 573 -0.97 -1.24 -5.13
C ARG A 573 -2.33 -0.92 -5.73
N VAL A 574 -3.11 -0.04 -5.09
CA VAL A 574 -4.37 0.45 -5.66
C VAL A 574 -4.12 1.16 -7.00
N ILE A 575 -3.08 1.98 -7.09
CA ILE A 575 -2.73 2.63 -8.35
C ILE A 575 -2.34 1.61 -9.42
N ASN A 576 -1.55 0.59 -9.07
CA ASN A 576 -1.19 -0.50 -9.98
C ASN A 576 -2.43 -1.26 -10.49
N LEU A 577 -3.41 -1.53 -9.61
CA LEU A 577 -4.69 -2.12 -10.01
C LEU A 577 -5.44 -1.22 -11.00
N TYR A 578 -5.45 0.09 -10.79
CA TYR A 578 -6.14 1.01 -11.70
C TYR A 578 -5.44 1.11 -13.04
N ASP A 579 -4.11 1.08 -13.06
CA ASP A 579 -3.34 1.02 -14.30
C ASP A 579 -3.60 -0.28 -15.06
N GLU A 580 -3.64 -1.41 -14.35
CA GLU A 580 -3.96 -2.71 -14.92
C GLU A 580 -5.38 -2.71 -15.53
N LEU A 581 -6.36 -2.14 -14.82
CA LEU A 581 -7.75 -2.06 -15.28
C LEU A 581 -8.02 -0.90 -16.26
N TYR A 582 -7.01 -0.12 -16.65
CA TYR A 582 -7.14 1.11 -17.45
C TYR A 582 -8.15 2.13 -16.88
N LEU A 583 -8.25 2.21 -15.56
CA LEU A 583 -9.11 3.14 -14.85
C LEU A 583 -8.39 4.48 -14.61
N PRO A 584 -9.10 5.63 -14.63
CA PRO A 584 -8.50 6.92 -14.32
C PRO A 584 -7.97 6.97 -12.88
N LYS A 585 -6.64 7.13 -12.69
CA LYS A 585 -6.01 7.29 -11.36
C LYS A 585 -6.64 8.41 -10.51
N LEU A 586 -7.17 9.44 -11.16
CA LEU A 586 -7.90 10.55 -10.54
C LEU A 586 -9.11 10.09 -9.72
N GLU A 587 -9.72 8.99 -10.12
CA GLU A 587 -10.90 8.42 -9.46
C GLU A 587 -10.52 7.39 -8.40
N ALA A 588 -9.23 7.05 -8.26
CA ALA A 588 -8.75 6.00 -7.36
C ALA A 588 -9.18 6.26 -5.92
N VAL A 589 -8.96 7.45 -5.34
CA VAL A 589 -9.39 7.72 -3.95
C VAL A 589 -10.90 7.50 -3.76
N SER A 590 -11.72 8.07 -4.63
CA SER A 590 -13.19 8.00 -4.52
C SER A 590 -13.75 6.60 -4.76
N ARG A 591 -13.19 5.86 -5.73
CA ARG A 591 -13.64 4.51 -6.06
C ARG A 591 -13.05 3.48 -5.11
N THR A 592 -11.85 3.72 -4.58
CA THR A 592 -11.25 2.94 -3.49
C THR A 592 -12.11 3.04 -2.24
N ASP A 593 -12.63 4.23 -1.88
CA ASP A 593 -13.58 4.37 -0.77
C ASP A 593 -14.86 3.54 -0.98
N ALA A 594 -15.41 3.52 -2.21
CA ALA A 594 -16.54 2.67 -2.55
C ALA A 594 -16.19 1.17 -2.49
N PHE A 595 -15.02 0.78 -3.01
CA PHE A 595 -14.49 -0.58 -2.95
C PHE A 595 -14.24 -1.04 -1.51
N PHE A 596 -13.75 -0.15 -0.65
CA PHE A 596 -13.61 -0.38 0.78
C PHE A 596 -14.97 -0.65 1.42
N ALA A 597 -15.98 0.17 1.13
CA ALA A 597 -17.31 0.01 1.69
C ALA A 597 -17.95 -1.35 1.31
N ASP A 598 -17.67 -1.88 0.12
CA ASP A 598 -18.24 -3.15 -0.38
C ASP A 598 -17.95 -4.36 0.54
N PHE A 599 -16.81 -4.40 1.23
CA PHE A 599 -16.48 -5.50 2.16
C PHE A 599 -16.27 -5.04 3.61
N ALA A 600 -15.91 -3.78 3.86
CA ALA A 600 -15.69 -3.28 5.22
C ALA A 600 -16.94 -3.39 6.10
N ASP A 601 -18.12 -3.22 5.49
CA ASP A 601 -19.39 -3.31 6.19
C ASP A 601 -20.00 -4.71 6.25
N ASP A 602 -19.37 -5.69 5.60
CA ASP A 602 -19.85 -7.07 5.59
C ASP A 602 -19.81 -7.69 7.00
N ILE A 603 -20.94 -8.29 7.39
CA ILE A 603 -21.14 -8.88 8.72
C ILE A 603 -20.15 -10.02 8.98
N LEU A 604 -19.89 -10.85 7.96
CA LEU A 604 -18.94 -11.95 8.07
C LEU A 604 -17.51 -11.40 8.22
N PHE A 605 -17.13 -10.41 7.40
CA PHE A 605 -15.80 -9.79 7.52
C PHE A 605 -15.53 -9.25 8.92
N LYS A 606 -16.44 -8.43 9.46
CA LYS A 606 -16.36 -7.90 10.83
C LYS A 606 -16.24 -9.01 11.87
N LYS A 607 -16.97 -10.11 11.69
CA LYS A 607 -16.93 -11.26 12.59
C LYS A 607 -15.59 -12.01 12.52
N LEU A 608 -15.03 -12.23 11.32
CA LEU A 608 -13.77 -12.94 11.12
C LEU A 608 -12.59 -12.16 11.71
N ILE A 609 -12.48 -10.87 11.39
CA ILE A 609 -11.37 -10.05 11.91
C ILE A 609 -11.48 -9.81 13.42
N GLY A 610 -12.70 -9.84 13.97
CA GLY A 610 -12.96 -9.68 15.41
C GLY A 610 -12.60 -10.92 16.25
N GLN A 611 -12.22 -12.03 15.62
CA GLN A 611 -11.85 -13.23 16.36
C GLN A 611 -10.49 -13.10 17.06
N LYS A 612 -10.39 -13.74 18.23
CA LYS A 612 -9.15 -13.75 19.03
C LYS A 612 -7.98 -14.42 18.30
N ALA A 613 -8.26 -15.45 17.49
CA ALA A 613 -7.24 -16.17 16.72
C ALA A 613 -6.71 -15.37 15.52
N PHE A 614 -7.47 -14.37 15.04
CA PHE A 614 -7.06 -13.55 13.91
C PHE A 614 -5.89 -12.62 14.31
N PRO A 615 -4.79 -12.53 13.54
CA PRO A 615 -3.59 -11.80 13.95
C PRO A 615 -3.84 -10.32 14.26
N ASP A 616 -3.42 -9.86 15.45
CA ASP A 616 -3.60 -8.46 15.90
C ASP A 616 -3.00 -7.44 14.93
N ILE A 617 -1.85 -7.77 14.32
CA ILE A 617 -1.14 -6.86 13.42
C ILE A 617 -1.96 -6.51 12.18
N PHE A 618 -2.71 -7.47 11.64
CA PHE A 618 -3.60 -7.24 10.50
C PHE A 618 -4.80 -6.38 10.90
N ARG A 619 -5.36 -6.56 12.11
CA ARG A 619 -6.40 -5.66 12.63
C ARG A 619 -5.88 -4.23 12.82
N GLN A 620 -4.66 -4.08 13.33
CA GLN A 620 -4.04 -2.77 13.51
C GLN A 620 -3.82 -2.07 12.16
N ARG A 621 -3.30 -2.79 11.16
CA ARG A 621 -3.16 -2.28 9.78
C ARG A 621 -4.48 -1.92 9.17
N TRP A 622 -5.47 -2.82 9.26
CA TRP A 622 -6.83 -2.56 8.81
C TRP A 622 -7.37 -1.27 9.41
N ASN A 623 -7.24 -1.06 10.73
CA ASN A 623 -7.70 0.16 11.37
C ASN A 623 -6.97 1.42 10.87
N LEU A 624 -5.65 1.35 10.65
CA LEU A 624 -4.87 2.47 10.12
C LEU A 624 -5.26 2.81 8.68
N VAL A 625 -5.40 1.79 7.84
CA VAL A 625 -5.72 1.92 6.42
C VAL A 625 -7.17 2.35 6.24
N TYR A 626 -8.11 1.80 7.02
CA TYR A 626 -9.50 2.26 7.08
C TYR A 626 -9.57 3.72 7.55
N GLN A 627 -8.83 4.09 8.61
CA GLN A 627 -8.75 5.49 9.02
C GLN A 627 -8.15 6.39 7.93
N PHE A 628 -7.22 5.88 7.14
CA PHE A 628 -6.56 6.63 6.09
C PHE A 628 -7.45 6.83 4.85
N PHE A 629 -7.98 5.75 4.28
CA PHE A 629 -8.74 5.79 3.03
C PHE A 629 -10.22 6.14 3.23
N HIS A 630 -10.84 5.65 4.31
CA HIS A 630 -12.26 5.85 4.54
C HIS A 630 -12.51 7.08 5.43
N GLU A 631 -11.94 7.12 6.64
CA GLU A 631 -12.13 8.25 7.57
C GLU A 631 -11.38 9.52 7.13
N GLY A 632 -10.25 9.35 6.45
CA GLY A 632 -9.44 10.44 5.90
C GLY A 632 -10.06 11.07 4.66
N ASN A 633 -11.04 10.42 4.03
CA ASN A 633 -11.77 10.97 2.89
C ASN A 633 -12.71 12.10 3.36
N PRO A 634 -12.54 13.35 2.87
CA PRO A 634 -13.39 14.46 3.27
C PRO A 634 -14.88 14.20 2.99
N SER A 635 -15.25 13.40 1.99
CA SER A 635 -16.66 13.06 1.69
C SER A 635 -17.29 12.19 2.78
N THR A 636 -16.56 11.26 3.37
CA THR A 636 -17.04 10.39 4.46
C THR A 636 -17.30 11.21 5.72
N SER A 637 -16.34 12.05 6.10
CA SER A 637 -16.46 12.95 7.24
C SER A 637 -17.61 13.96 7.04
N LEU A 638 -17.76 14.49 5.82
CA LEU A 638 -18.86 15.38 5.43
C LEU A 638 -20.22 14.68 5.58
N ASN A 639 -20.40 13.49 5.00
CA ASN A 639 -21.66 12.74 5.09
C ASN A 639 -22.03 12.35 6.52
N ARG A 640 -21.04 11.95 7.34
CA ARG A 640 -21.27 11.68 8.77
C ARG A 640 -21.69 12.93 9.52
N THR A 641 -21.08 14.07 9.21
CA THR A 641 -21.44 15.36 9.81
C THR A 641 -22.86 15.75 9.43
N ILE A 642 -23.25 15.61 8.16
CA ILE A 642 -24.63 15.82 7.70
C ILE A 642 -25.59 14.89 8.46
N ALA A 643 -25.31 13.60 8.51
CA ALA A 643 -26.17 12.62 9.18
C ALA A 643 -26.30 12.89 10.69
N THR A 644 -25.24 13.38 11.33
CA THR A 644 -25.23 13.74 12.75
C THR A 644 -25.98 15.06 12.99
N ALA A 645 -25.74 16.07 12.17
CA ALA A 645 -26.42 17.36 12.23
C ALA A 645 -27.93 17.21 12.06
N ARG A 646 -28.39 16.37 11.12
CA ARG A 646 -29.82 16.07 10.92
C ARG A 646 -30.52 15.47 12.14
N LYS A 647 -29.80 14.88 13.09
CA LYS A 647 -30.38 14.36 14.33
C LYS A 647 -30.60 15.45 15.38
N MET A 648 -29.90 16.58 15.28
CA MET A 648 -29.83 17.60 16.34
C MET A 648 -30.34 18.98 15.90
N TYR A 649 -30.30 19.30 14.62
CA TYR A 649 -30.62 20.62 14.08
C TYR A 649 -31.82 20.55 13.13
N SER A 650 -32.57 21.65 13.02
CA SER A 650 -33.78 21.71 12.20
C SER A 650 -33.51 21.66 10.70
N ARG A 651 -32.32 22.11 10.27
CA ARG A 651 -31.87 22.14 8.87
C ARG A 651 -30.37 21.95 8.77
N VAL A 652 -29.91 21.41 7.64
CA VAL A 652 -28.51 21.33 7.24
C VAL A 652 -28.26 22.14 5.98
N ASN A 653 -27.42 23.16 6.12
CA ASN A 653 -27.07 24.10 5.07
C ASN A 653 -25.60 23.92 4.65
N ILE A 654 -25.31 23.97 3.36
CA ILE A 654 -23.95 23.78 2.83
C ILE A 654 -23.54 24.98 1.99
N GLU A 655 -22.48 25.70 2.39
CA GLU A 655 -21.81 26.72 1.61
C GLU A 655 -20.74 26.10 0.70
N LEU A 656 -20.86 26.36 -0.59
CA LEU A 656 -19.91 25.93 -1.62
C LEU A 656 -18.95 27.08 -1.95
N GLY A 657 -17.65 26.81 -1.94
CA GLY A 657 -16.63 27.85 -2.19
C GLY A 657 -16.29 28.69 -0.95
N MET A 658 -16.42 28.09 0.24
CA MET A 658 -16.10 28.76 1.50
C MET A 658 -14.63 29.20 1.54
N ARG A 659 -14.41 30.48 1.85
CA ARG A 659 -13.08 31.06 2.08
C ARG A 659 -12.67 30.96 3.55
N LYS A 660 -12.27 32.07 4.17
CA LYS A 660 -11.89 32.17 5.60
C LYS A 660 -13.04 31.93 6.60
N GLY A 661 -14.22 31.51 6.13
CA GLY A 661 -15.38 31.15 6.96
C GLY A 661 -16.16 32.30 7.59
N GLU A 662 -15.88 33.56 7.21
CA GLU A 662 -16.53 34.75 7.81
C GLU A 662 -18.04 34.80 7.50
N MET A 663 -18.41 34.54 6.25
CA MET A 663 -19.81 34.46 5.85
C MET A 663 -20.51 33.31 6.57
N LEU A 664 -19.93 32.11 6.54
CA LEU A 664 -20.46 30.94 7.26
C LEU A 664 -20.68 31.20 8.75
N GLN A 665 -19.72 31.85 9.41
CA GLN A 665 -19.80 32.19 10.83
C GLN A 665 -20.95 33.15 11.12
N ALA A 666 -21.12 34.19 10.30
CA ALA A 666 -22.22 35.14 10.44
C ALA A 666 -23.57 34.45 10.24
N MET A 667 -23.70 33.61 9.20
CA MET A 667 -24.91 32.84 8.94
C MET A 667 -25.24 31.89 10.10
N ALA A 668 -24.24 31.19 10.64
CA ALA A 668 -24.42 30.27 11.75
C ALA A 668 -24.83 30.98 13.05
N SER A 669 -24.23 32.14 13.33
CA SER A 669 -24.52 32.95 14.52
C SER A 669 -25.97 33.48 14.52
N GLU A 670 -26.49 33.85 13.35
CA GLU A 670 -27.86 34.34 13.20
C GLU A 670 -28.90 33.20 13.21
N ASN A 671 -28.47 31.93 13.08
CA ASN A 671 -29.33 30.78 12.84
C ASN A 671 -28.98 29.57 13.74
N TRP A 672 -29.02 29.79 15.06
CA TRP A 672 -28.66 28.81 16.10
C TRP A 672 -29.36 27.44 16.03
N SER A 673 -30.58 27.35 15.49
CA SER A 673 -31.31 26.08 15.36
C SER A 673 -30.93 25.25 14.12
N GLU A 674 -30.12 25.82 13.22
CA GLU A 674 -29.71 25.21 11.96
C GLU A 674 -28.20 24.96 11.94
N TYR A 675 -27.78 23.96 11.16
CA TYR A 675 -26.37 23.58 11.05
C TYR A 675 -25.78 24.02 9.71
N PHE A 676 -24.57 24.59 9.75
CA PHE A 676 -23.89 25.14 8.57
C PHE A 676 -22.59 24.40 8.28
N ILE A 677 -22.37 24.06 7.01
CA ILE A 677 -21.17 23.35 6.55
C ILE A 677 -20.55 24.12 5.41
N GLY A 678 -19.29 24.55 5.54
CA GLY A 678 -18.56 25.20 4.46
C GLY A 678 -17.56 24.25 3.79
N ILE A 679 -17.49 24.27 2.46
CA ILE A 679 -16.51 23.52 1.67
C ILE A 679 -15.60 24.52 0.94
N GLY A 680 -14.30 24.48 1.25
CA GLY A 680 -13.29 25.39 0.69
C GLY A 680 -12.13 24.65 0.03
N LYS A 681 -11.59 25.22 -1.05
CA LYS A 681 -10.47 24.63 -1.82
C LYS A 681 -9.09 24.96 -1.22
N ASP A 682 -8.94 26.15 -0.64
CA ASP A 682 -7.70 26.60 0.00
C ASP A 682 -7.60 26.06 1.44
N GLN A 683 -6.56 25.28 1.71
CA GLN A 683 -6.36 24.62 3.00
C GLN A 683 -6.09 25.61 4.14
N ASP A 684 -5.36 26.69 3.89
CA ASP A 684 -5.02 27.71 4.89
C ASP A 684 -6.27 28.52 5.27
N GLU A 685 -7.13 28.81 4.30
CA GLU A 685 -8.41 29.47 4.55
C GLU A 685 -9.36 28.58 5.34
N VAL A 686 -9.46 27.30 5.00
CA VAL A 686 -10.27 26.33 5.75
C VAL A 686 -9.75 26.16 7.18
N PHE A 687 -8.43 26.15 7.40
CA PHE A 687 -7.85 26.08 8.73
C PHE A 687 -8.25 27.29 9.59
N LYS A 688 -8.16 28.49 9.01
CA LYS A 688 -8.62 29.74 9.66
C LYS A 688 -10.12 29.68 9.96
N ALA A 689 -10.92 29.19 9.00
CA ALA A 689 -12.36 29.01 9.19
C ALA A 689 -12.65 28.07 10.38
N LYS A 690 -12.01 26.90 10.46
CA LYS A 690 -12.19 25.95 11.58
C LYS A 690 -11.92 26.59 12.95
N SER A 691 -10.86 27.39 13.05
CA SER A 691 -10.54 28.10 14.30
C SER A 691 -11.61 29.12 14.67
N LYS A 692 -12.15 29.87 13.70
CA LYS A 692 -13.23 30.84 13.95
C LYS A 692 -14.54 30.16 14.33
N LEU A 693 -14.90 29.08 13.63
CA LEU A 693 -16.16 28.36 13.87
C LEU A 693 -16.18 27.65 15.24
N SER A 694 -15.01 27.29 15.80
CA SER A 694 -14.94 26.73 17.16
C SER A 694 -15.32 27.70 18.26
N GLU A 695 -15.35 29.01 17.96
CA GLU A 695 -15.76 30.07 18.89
C GLU A 695 -17.29 30.26 18.92
N LEU A 696 -18.03 29.59 18.03
CA LEU A 696 -19.50 29.65 18.00
C LEU A 696 -20.11 28.93 19.21
N ASP A 697 -21.16 29.52 19.78
CA ASP A 697 -22.02 28.91 20.80
C ASP A 697 -23.50 29.14 20.42
N PRO A 698 -24.24 28.09 20.01
CA PRO A 698 -23.82 26.68 19.91
C PRO A 698 -22.81 26.44 18.79
N GLN A 699 -22.05 25.34 18.88
CA GLN A 699 -21.16 24.88 17.79
C GLN A 699 -21.99 24.28 16.63
N ASN A 700 -22.68 25.15 15.89
CA ASN A 700 -23.58 24.80 14.81
C ASN A 700 -22.98 25.01 13.42
N ALA A 701 -21.65 25.06 13.31
CA ALA A 701 -20.98 25.15 12.02
C ALA A 701 -19.69 24.33 11.93
N SER A 702 -19.35 23.91 10.72
CA SER A 702 -18.14 23.14 10.42
C SER A 702 -17.57 23.50 9.05
N ALA A 703 -16.26 23.33 8.89
CA ALA A 703 -15.55 23.64 7.65
C ALA A 703 -14.77 22.41 7.15
N PHE A 704 -14.83 22.17 5.84
CA PHE A 704 -14.20 21.05 5.16
C PHE A 704 -13.28 21.57 4.05
N TRP A 705 -12.12 20.93 3.93
CA TRP A 705 -11.18 21.18 2.86
C TRP A 705 -11.44 20.19 1.73
N GLY A 706 -11.58 20.71 0.51
CA GLY A 706 -11.68 19.91 -0.69
C GLY A 706 -12.30 20.66 -1.87
N ASP A 707 -12.20 20.05 -3.05
CA ASP A 707 -12.78 20.58 -4.27
C ASP A 707 -14.30 20.31 -4.29
N VAL A 708 -15.10 21.35 -4.51
CA VAL A 708 -16.56 21.26 -4.54
C VAL A 708 -17.04 20.30 -5.62
N GLU A 709 -16.45 20.34 -6.82
CA GLU A 709 -16.85 19.49 -7.94
C GLU A 709 -16.60 18.01 -7.63
N LYS A 710 -15.59 17.73 -6.80
CA LYS A 710 -15.28 16.37 -6.36
C LYS A 710 -16.13 15.92 -5.19
N LEU A 711 -16.43 16.78 -4.22
CA LEU A 711 -17.13 16.38 -3.00
C LEU A 711 -18.65 16.32 -3.15
N LEU A 712 -19.22 17.26 -3.93
CA LEU A 712 -20.67 17.40 -4.10
C LEU A 712 -21.36 16.11 -4.62
N PRO A 713 -20.79 15.35 -5.59
CA PRO A 713 -21.39 14.09 -6.06
C PRO A 713 -21.53 13.01 -4.98
N PHE A 714 -20.63 13.00 -3.99
CA PHE A 714 -20.60 11.98 -2.93
C PHE A 714 -21.49 12.31 -1.73
N ILE A 715 -22.06 13.52 -1.65
CA ILE A 715 -23.06 13.83 -0.63
C ILE A 715 -24.29 12.92 -0.86
N LYS A 716 -24.84 12.34 0.22
CA LYS A 716 -26.03 11.47 0.11
C LYS A 716 -27.21 12.23 -0.52
N ASP A 717 -27.93 11.58 -1.44
CA ASP A 717 -29.13 12.16 -2.05
C ASP A 717 -30.17 12.52 -0.96
N TYR A 718 -30.92 13.62 -1.18
CA TYR A 718 -31.96 14.14 -0.27
C TYR A 718 -31.51 14.50 1.16
N SER A 719 -30.20 14.66 1.39
CA SER A 719 -29.66 14.87 2.73
C SER A 719 -29.51 16.35 3.13
N VAL A 720 -29.60 17.28 2.18
CA VAL A 720 -29.31 18.71 2.38
C VAL A 720 -30.58 19.56 2.27
N ASP A 721 -30.73 20.55 3.15
CA ASP A 721 -31.84 21.50 3.09
C ASP A 721 -31.53 22.68 2.18
N ASN A 722 -30.37 23.32 2.34
CA ASN A 722 -30.00 24.42 1.47
C ASN A 722 -28.55 24.34 1.00
N PHE A 723 -28.33 24.58 -0.29
CA PHE A 723 -27.01 24.93 -0.80
C PHE A 723 -26.88 26.44 -0.89
N LEU A 724 -25.74 26.98 -0.48
CA LEU A 724 -25.41 28.40 -0.48
C LEU A 724 -24.21 28.58 -1.40
N LEU A 725 -24.32 29.45 -2.41
CA LEU A 725 -23.28 29.65 -3.42
C LEU A 725 -23.15 31.14 -3.76
N VAL A 726 -21.92 31.58 -4.06
CA VAL A 726 -21.64 32.91 -4.61
C VAL A 726 -21.38 32.77 -6.11
N VAL A 727 -22.11 33.51 -6.95
CA VAL A 727 -21.95 33.51 -8.41
C VAL A 727 -21.76 34.95 -8.90
N PRO A 728 -20.51 35.37 -9.15
CA PRO A 728 -20.19 36.67 -9.74
C PRO A 728 -20.61 36.76 -11.22
N GLU A 729 -21.05 37.92 -11.67
CA GLU A 729 -21.46 38.16 -13.06
C GLU A 729 -20.31 37.95 -14.06
N HIS A 730 -19.10 38.40 -13.74
CA HIS A 730 -17.97 38.38 -14.67
C HIS A 730 -17.55 36.96 -15.10
N LEU A 731 -17.78 35.96 -14.25
CA LEU A 731 -17.47 34.55 -14.55
C LEU A 731 -18.44 33.95 -15.58
N LEU A 732 -19.71 34.38 -15.60
CA LEU A 732 -20.66 33.93 -16.62
C LEU A 732 -20.39 34.54 -18.00
N GLN A 733 -19.84 35.76 -18.05
CA GLN A 733 -19.59 36.47 -19.30
C GLN A 733 -18.40 35.93 -20.09
N THR A 734 -17.36 35.46 -19.39
CA THR A 734 -16.04 35.24 -19.99
C THR A 734 -15.64 33.78 -20.08
N ASP A 735 -16.31 32.89 -19.34
CA ASP A 735 -15.84 31.52 -19.16
C ASP A 735 -16.95 30.48 -19.44
N LYS A 736 -16.88 29.87 -20.63
CA LYS A 736 -17.77 28.76 -21.02
C LYS A 736 -17.54 27.50 -20.19
N GLU A 737 -16.33 27.29 -19.69
CA GLU A 737 -16.00 26.15 -18.83
C GLU A 737 -16.70 26.33 -17.48
N TYR A 738 -16.71 27.55 -16.94
CA TYR A 738 -17.46 27.90 -15.73
C TYR A 738 -18.97 27.67 -15.89
N GLN A 739 -19.57 28.08 -17.01
CA GLN A 739 -21.00 27.82 -17.28
C GLN A 739 -21.33 26.31 -17.27
N ASN A 740 -20.47 25.50 -17.90
CA ASN A 740 -20.64 24.05 -17.92
C ASN A 740 -20.45 23.43 -16.53
N SER A 741 -19.46 23.89 -15.76
CA SER A 741 -19.26 23.49 -14.36
C SER A 741 -20.48 23.84 -13.51
N LEU A 742 -20.98 25.07 -13.60
CA LEU A 742 -22.16 25.53 -12.86
C LEU A 742 -23.41 24.68 -13.19
N LYS A 743 -23.62 24.36 -14.46
CA LYS A 743 -24.70 23.46 -14.90
C LYS A 743 -24.58 22.07 -14.26
N SER A 744 -23.38 21.49 -14.27
CA SER A 744 -23.09 20.19 -13.65
C SER A 744 -23.31 20.22 -12.12
N MET A 745 -22.86 21.29 -11.48
CA MET A 745 -23.07 21.53 -10.05
C MET A 745 -24.55 21.63 -9.72
N PHE A 746 -25.34 22.41 -10.47
CA PHE A 746 -26.78 22.53 -10.24
C PHE A 746 -27.53 21.21 -10.46
N ALA A 747 -27.17 20.44 -11.49
CA ALA A 747 -27.74 19.10 -11.69
C ALA A 747 -27.46 18.19 -10.48
N THR A 748 -26.25 18.27 -9.92
CA THR A 748 -25.87 17.48 -8.75
C THR A 748 -26.60 17.98 -7.50
N MET A 749 -26.58 19.29 -7.22
CA MET A 749 -27.29 19.92 -6.08
C MET A 749 -28.77 19.57 -6.10
N ALA A 750 -29.42 19.63 -7.27
CA ALA A 750 -30.82 19.27 -7.41
C ALA A 750 -31.08 17.87 -6.83
N ARG A 751 -30.22 16.87 -7.09
CA ARG A 751 -30.31 15.52 -6.52
C ARG A 751 -30.09 15.46 -5.01
N LYS A 752 -29.22 16.31 -4.47
CA LYS A 752 -28.86 16.27 -3.04
C LYS A 752 -29.84 17.01 -2.13
N ILE A 753 -30.59 17.98 -2.67
CA ILE A 753 -31.59 18.76 -1.94
C ILE A 753 -32.82 17.92 -1.59
N ASN A 754 -33.33 18.08 -0.37
CA ASN A 754 -34.60 17.49 0.07
C ASN A 754 -35.84 18.19 -0.55
N SER A 755 -37.05 17.66 -0.34
CA SER A 755 -38.26 18.17 -1.01
C SER A 755 -38.65 19.62 -0.66
N THR A 756 -38.20 20.10 0.51
CA THR A 756 -38.48 21.44 1.04
C THR A 756 -37.30 22.40 0.91
N GLY A 757 -36.21 21.94 0.31
CA GLY A 757 -34.95 22.65 0.28
C GLY A 757 -34.76 23.53 -0.95
N SER A 758 -33.67 24.31 -0.95
CA SER A 758 -33.39 25.28 -2.01
C SER A 758 -31.89 25.52 -2.26
N VAL A 759 -31.54 25.97 -3.46
CA VAL A 759 -30.23 26.58 -3.74
C VAL A 759 -30.38 28.09 -3.57
N LYS A 760 -29.62 28.68 -2.66
CA LYS A 760 -29.54 30.13 -2.45
C LYS A 760 -28.25 30.64 -3.08
N VAL A 761 -28.39 31.60 -3.99
CA VAL A 761 -27.27 32.18 -4.72
C VAL A 761 -27.13 33.65 -4.38
N LEU A 762 -25.92 34.07 -4.00
CA LEU A 762 -25.55 35.47 -3.87
C LEU A 762 -24.85 35.92 -5.16
N THR A 763 -25.33 36.99 -5.78
CA THR A 763 -24.81 37.46 -7.07
C THR A 763 -24.86 38.98 -7.20
N ASP A 764 -23.99 39.56 -8.02
CA ASP A 764 -23.99 40.98 -8.39
C ASP A 764 -24.65 41.25 -9.76
N MET A 765 -25.35 40.26 -10.34
CA MET A 765 -26.08 40.39 -11.60
C MET A 765 -27.30 41.31 -11.48
N ASP A 766 -27.50 42.15 -12.50
CA ASP A 766 -28.70 42.98 -12.62
C ASP A 766 -29.91 42.14 -13.06
N LEU A 767 -31.09 42.45 -12.49
CA LEU A 767 -32.35 41.83 -12.91
C LEU A 767 -32.57 42.11 -14.40
N ASP A 768 -33.09 41.10 -15.11
CA ASP A 768 -33.36 41.14 -16.56
C ASP A 768 -32.12 41.36 -17.45
N SER A 769 -30.91 41.31 -16.90
CA SER A 769 -29.68 41.30 -17.71
C SER A 769 -29.56 40.00 -18.52
N PRO A 770 -28.88 40.01 -19.68
CA PRO A 770 -28.63 38.78 -20.44
C PRO A 770 -27.97 37.68 -19.60
N ASN A 771 -27.01 38.04 -18.73
CA ASN A 771 -26.32 37.11 -17.84
C ASN A 771 -27.26 36.52 -16.77
N TYR A 772 -28.18 37.32 -16.25
CA TYR A 772 -29.19 36.85 -15.29
C TYR A 772 -30.18 35.87 -15.95
N ASN A 773 -30.61 36.16 -17.18
CA ASN A 773 -31.48 35.27 -17.95
C ASN A 773 -30.77 33.96 -18.33
N GLU A 774 -29.48 34.04 -18.70
CA GLU A 774 -28.64 32.86 -18.98
C GLU A 774 -28.43 32.01 -17.72
N PHE A 775 -28.15 32.64 -16.57
CA PHE A 775 -28.07 31.99 -15.27
C PHE A 775 -29.35 31.21 -14.93
N LEU A 776 -30.52 31.84 -15.09
CA LEU A 776 -31.81 31.19 -14.86
C LEU A 776 -32.06 30.06 -15.86
N ALA A 777 -31.71 30.24 -17.14
CA ALA A 777 -31.83 29.19 -18.14
C ALA A 777 -30.96 27.95 -17.82
N ILE A 778 -29.75 28.15 -17.27
CA ILE A 778 -28.90 27.06 -16.80
C ILE A 778 -29.60 26.29 -15.66
N ALA A 779 -30.14 26.99 -14.66
CA ALA A 779 -30.87 26.39 -13.54
C ALA A 779 -32.12 25.63 -14.00
N ASP A 780 -32.94 26.24 -14.87
CA ASP A 780 -34.16 25.64 -15.40
C ASP A 780 -33.85 24.38 -16.22
N SER A 781 -32.74 24.37 -16.96
CA SER A 781 -32.33 23.20 -17.77
C SER A 781 -32.04 21.94 -16.96
N VAL A 782 -31.79 22.09 -15.65
CA VAL A 782 -31.56 20.98 -14.71
C VAL A 782 -32.70 20.84 -13.69
N GLY A 783 -33.80 21.56 -13.93
CA GLY A 783 -35.05 21.44 -13.18
C GLY A 783 -35.07 22.14 -11.82
N LEU A 784 -34.27 23.19 -11.67
CA LEU A 784 -34.36 24.16 -10.59
C LEU A 784 -35.08 25.41 -11.10
N ALA A 785 -36.18 25.81 -10.44
CA ALA A 785 -36.99 26.96 -10.82
C ALA A 785 -36.85 28.10 -9.79
N LEU A 786 -37.02 29.34 -10.24
CA LEU A 786 -37.00 30.53 -9.39
C LEU A 786 -38.15 30.53 -8.37
N GLU A 787 -37.82 30.72 -7.09
CA GLU A 787 -38.80 30.88 -6.01
C GLU A 787 -39.11 32.36 -5.80
N VAL A 788 -40.34 32.76 -6.15
CA VAL A 788 -40.80 34.17 -6.07
C VAL A 788 -41.08 34.62 -4.63
N ASN A 789 -41.36 33.68 -3.71
CA ASN A 789 -41.56 33.96 -2.28
C ASN A 789 -40.36 33.47 -1.46
N THR A 790 -39.39 34.35 -1.21
CA THR A 790 -38.19 34.01 -0.44
C THR A 790 -38.47 34.05 1.08
N ALA A 791 -38.68 32.89 1.71
CA ALA A 791 -39.07 32.83 3.12
C ALA A 791 -37.93 33.14 4.13
N LYS A 792 -36.65 33.01 3.74
CA LYS A 792 -35.50 33.27 4.62
C LYS A 792 -34.25 33.63 3.82
N THR A 793 -33.67 34.81 4.09
CA THR A 793 -32.38 35.25 3.55
C THR A 793 -31.28 34.79 4.50
N TYR A 794 -30.36 33.96 4.01
CA TYR A 794 -29.23 33.48 4.81
C TYR A 794 -28.03 34.43 4.75
N PHE A 795 -27.75 35.00 3.57
CA PHE A 795 -26.56 35.82 3.38
C PHE A 795 -26.61 37.09 4.26
N PRO A 796 -25.51 37.45 4.95
CA PRO A 796 -25.47 38.62 5.83
C PRO A 796 -25.82 39.92 5.08
N LYS A 797 -26.57 40.80 5.74
CA LYS A 797 -26.93 42.10 5.16
C LYS A 797 -25.66 42.92 4.89
N ASN A 798 -25.52 43.40 3.66
CA ASN A 798 -24.35 44.15 3.15
C ASN A 798 -23.07 43.32 2.95
N TRP A 799 -23.15 41.98 2.85
CA TRP A 799 -22.00 41.18 2.44
C TRP A 799 -21.53 41.56 1.03
N LYS A 800 -20.30 42.07 0.90
CA LYS A 800 -19.69 42.37 -0.39
C LYS A 800 -18.58 41.36 -0.64
N ASP A 801 -18.86 40.41 -1.54
CA ASP A 801 -17.86 39.44 -1.94
C ASP A 801 -16.71 40.14 -2.69
N GLN A 802 -15.50 39.61 -2.55
CA GLN A 802 -14.31 40.18 -3.20
C GLN A 802 -14.35 40.00 -4.72
N ASP A 803 -15.10 39.01 -5.20
CA ASP A 803 -15.26 38.72 -6.62
C ASP A 803 -16.34 39.56 -7.30
N PHE A 804 -17.12 40.33 -6.53
CA PHE A 804 -18.15 41.20 -7.08
C PHE A 804 -17.58 42.50 -7.60
N SER A 805 -18.22 43.02 -8.65
CA SER A 805 -17.90 44.33 -9.19
C SER A 805 -18.08 45.41 -8.12
N PRO A 806 -17.09 46.30 -7.91
CA PRO A 806 -17.16 47.34 -6.89
C PRO A 806 -18.38 48.26 -7.02
N ALA A 807 -18.91 48.41 -8.23
CA ALA A 807 -20.02 49.29 -8.58
C ALA A 807 -21.41 48.65 -8.46
N LYS A 808 -21.50 47.33 -8.31
CA LYS A 808 -22.78 46.61 -8.30
C LYS A 808 -23.22 46.21 -6.88
N GLN A 809 -24.54 46.15 -6.68
CA GLN A 809 -25.14 45.78 -5.40
C GLN A 809 -25.46 44.27 -5.38
N PRO A 810 -25.03 43.53 -4.35
CA PRO A 810 -25.28 42.10 -4.24
C PRO A 810 -26.76 41.80 -3.98
N ARG A 811 -27.24 40.69 -4.55
CA ARG A 811 -28.64 40.23 -4.46
C ARG A 811 -28.69 38.73 -4.23
N THR A 812 -29.75 38.27 -3.58
CA THR A 812 -29.99 36.85 -3.31
C THR A 812 -31.05 36.29 -4.24
N VAL A 813 -30.74 35.19 -4.91
CA VAL A 813 -31.66 34.40 -5.74
C VAL A 813 -31.94 33.08 -5.04
N SER A 814 -33.19 32.63 -5.04
CA SER A 814 -33.60 31.34 -4.48
C SER A 814 -34.13 30.43 -5.58
N LEU A 815 -33.53 29.26 -5.72
CA LEU A 815 -33.93 28.24 -6.69
C LEU A 815 -34.43 27.00 -5.95
N VAL A 816 -35.59 26.48 -6.35
CA VAL A 816 -36.23 25.29 -5.76
C VAL A 816 -36.47 24.24 -6.83
N LEU A 817 -36.66 22.98 -6.43
CA LEU A 817 -37.04 21.93 -7.37
C LEU A 817 -38.36 22.29 -8.07
N SER A 818 -38.38 22.15 -9.40
CA SER A 818 -39.59 22.37 -10.20
C SER A 818 -40.71 21.41 -9.79
N VAL A 819 -41.96 21.81 -10.01
CA VAL A 819 -43.15 21.00 -9.63
C VAL A 819 -43.12 19.61 -10.26
N ALA A 820 -42.68 19.51 -11.52
CA ALA A 820 -42.54 18.25 -12.23
C ALA A 820 -41.50 17.31 -11.56
N ASN A 821 -40.36 17.86 -11.14
CA ASN A 821 -39.32 17.09 -10.45
C ASN A 821 -39.71 16.71 -9.02
N LYS A 822 -40.47 17.55 -8.31
CA LYS A 822 -41.03 17.19 -6.99
C LYS A 822 -41.95 15.97 -7.09
N GLN A 823 -42.79 15.89 -8.12
CA GLN A 823 -43.73 14.79 -8.33
C GLN A 823 -43.05 13.47 -8.75
N LEU A 824 -42.04 13.53 -9.62
CA LEU A 824 -41.23 12.36 -10.00
C LEU A 824 -40.55 11.71 -8.78
N ARG A 825 -39.98 12.52 -7.89
CA ARG A 825 -39.29 12.03 -6.69
C ARG A 825 -40.21 11.44 -5.63
N GLN A 826 -41.42 11.96 -5.52
CA GLN A 826 -42.39 11.42 -4.57
C GLN A 826 -42.79 9.98 -4.95
N LYS A 827 -42.69 9.61 -6.23
CA LYS A 827 -42.86 8.22 -6.68
C LYS A 827 -41.66 7.33 -6.30
N ASP A 828 -40.43 7.79 -6.52
CA ASP A 828 -39.20 7.03 -6.20
C ASP A 828 -39.07 6.72 -4.69
N LEU A 829 -39.45 7.68 -3.84
CA LEU A 829 -39.46 7.53 -2.38
C LEU A 829 -40.55 6.58 -1.85
N THR A 830 -41.59 6.30 -2.65
CA THR A 830 -42.64 5.33 -2.30
C THR A 830 -42.39 3.92 -2.86
N SER A 831 -41.39 3.77 -3.74
CA SER A 831 -41.02 2.49 -4.37
C SER A 831 -39.75 1.85 -3.80
N THR A 832 -39.12 2.47 -2.79
CA THR A 832 -38.02 1.91 -1.98
C THR A 832 -38.51 1.71 -0.55
#